data_AF-A0A8T7M827-F1
#
_entry.id   AF-A0A8T7M827-F1
#
_cell.length_a   1.000
_cell.length_b   1.000
_cell.length_c   1.000
_cell.angle_alpha   90.00
_cell.angle_beta   90.00
_cell.angle_gamma   90.00
#
_symmetry.space_group_name_H-M   'P 1'
#
loop_
_entity.id
_entity.type
_entity.pdbx_description
1 polymer ?
#
loop_
_entity_poly.entity_id
_entity_poly.type
_entity_poly.pdbx_seq_one_letter_code
_entity_poly.pdbx_strand_id
1 'polypeptide(L)'
;MIKRLSLSWVVIIVLSSIATVFPAITFAELPKLSAPVQKIVDRTDALVAGGAVKRSWTWGNYFDAKTEPYKESPGGARQVFYFDKGRLEINNPATDPNNDFYATSGLLVRELITGQTQLGDSELQAREPADVVLAGDNPPLLADSPTYASLKELVSFDGSWKSNDMTGKVAGATLKKGGQVDNSLVPFSQVKYAQYDTATGHNIADVFQKFMDSNGQVVINGKAVTAPLYNPLYVFGHPISEAYWVKVTVAGKEQSVLIQAFERRLLTYTPNNPPEFQVEMGNLGRAYFQWRYSAAQPVPAADPLPEAPQDTPGLQLYNQMTKNMNSIRSLRLERRVNNQLTQVDEFVKPNKQRTTIYGTYQGQPAYELDIQIENRLYFALFANNKQVGTWQYVDYTEPLRWPNFSQLSLNDNSFDFKIGNDTKVGNEAAKSLINTGIQLDGSQQERTRIISAVTGVLLQRNTVAKLGNATSTEALSYLNYNQSIAIDAPKGAVPYTGFSVSSPLARDQFVPSSIGADDTASLYRKVSLYTRPLAAPGEIVVKFKNPQISVQSIQNDLMGGYALEDVAQSDIWTTLKLAPAAVPAALERLNSDPRVEYAEPAYYSFTDTVVTPNDANYGQQYNLKAIKVPRAWSISTGGDVTVAVLDSGVDTTHPDLAPNIAGTFDFVDGSSPKADPNGHGTVVSGIITANGNNGQFGAGVAWKSKLLVVRVMGSNGTGRNEDIAKGIRTATDNGARIINLSIGSSADSKVMRDAIQYAIDKGVIVIASSGNNGNDKPNYPAAYPGVISVAAVGKLGTPAYFSSYGSTVTLTAPGVGICSTVRLNNFGCEDGTSFSAPTIAGVVTLMLAVNPTLTRDQVKAILIATATPAPGRGVGEFDYQYGYGTVNAYAAVRAVATNQFFNLPAGIRS
;
A
#
# COMPACT_ATOMS: atom_id res chain seq x y z
N MET A 1 66.01 54.41 -33.55
CA MET A 1 66.56 53.60 -32.43
C MET A 1 65.56 52.48 -32.15
N ILE A 2 66.00 51.21 -32.07
CA ILE A 2 65.34 50.00 -31.47
C ILE A 2 63.84 49.76 -31.83
N LYS A 3 63.43 48.84 -32.72
CA LYS A 3 63.47 47.34 -32.75
C LYS A 3 62.46 46.57 -31.87
N ARG A 4 61.47 45.95 -32.55
CA ARG A 4 61.06 44.52 -32.57
C ARG A 4 60.64 43.76 -31.28
N LEU A 5 59.41 43.21 -31.36
CA LEU A 5 58.98 41.80 -31.13
C LEU A 5 58.93 41.15 -29.72
N SER A 6 57.80 40.44 -29.52
CA SER A 6 57.64 39.05 -29.01
C SER A 6 57.23 38.74 -27.55
N LEU A 7 56.35 37.73 -27.46
CA LEU A 7 56.13 36.67 -26.46
C LEU A 7 55.94 36.97 -24.94
N SER A 8 54.72 36.65 -24.49
CA SER A 8 54.37 35.63 -23.46
C SER A 8 54.92 35.63 -22.01
N TRP A 9 53.97 35.35 -21.10
CA TRP A 9 54.06 34.69 -19.78
C TRP A 9 54.33 35.51 -18.48
N VAL A 10 53.73 34.94 -17.41
CA VAL A 10 53.96 35.10 -15.94
C VAL A 10 53.55 36.41 -15.25
N VAL A 11 52.48 36.31 -14.44
CA VAL A 11 52.51 36.81 -13.06
C VAL A 11 52.00 35.69 -12.14
N ILE A 12 52.89 35.17 -11.29
CA ILE A 12 52.54 34.33 -10.15
C ILE A 12 52.30 35.26 -8.96
N ILE A 13 51.17 35.13 -8.27
CA ILE A 13 51.01 35.64 -6.90
C ILE A 13 50.68 34.45 -6.00
N VAL A 14 51.49 34.33 -4.95
CA VAL A 14 51.38 33.29 -3.92
C VAL A 14 50.16 33.58 -3.05
N LEU A 15 49.23 32.62 -2.97
CA LEU A 15 48.19 32.60 -1.94
C LEU A 15 48.52 31.47 -0.96
N SER A 16 48.80 31.87 0.28
CA SER A 16 49.09 30.98 1.39
C SER A 16 47.86 30.16 1.78
N SER A 17 48.09 28.87 1.99
CA SER A 17 47.08 27.89 2.36
C SER A 17 46.62 28.05 3.82
N ILE A 18 45.37 28.46 4.01
CA ILE A 18 44.58 28.09 5.20
C ILE A 18 43.36 27.32 4.71
N ALA A 19 43.52 26.01 4.54
CA ALA A 19 42.41 25.11 4.30
C ALA A 19 41.62 24.94 5.60
N THR A 20 40.49 25.65 5.72
CA THR A 20 39.48 25.33 6.74
C THR A 20 38.72 24.09 6.27
N VAL A 21 39.14 22.93 6.76
CA VAL A 21 38.49 21.64 6.49
C VAL A 21 37.16 21.61 7.26
N PHE A 22 36.08 22.03 6.61
CA PHE A 22 34.74 21.67 7.05
C PHE A 22 34.43 20.27 6.52
N PRO A 23 33.95 19.34 7.37
CA PRO A 23 33.68 17.98 6.94
C PRO A 23 32.53 17.99 5.92
N ALA A 24 32.75 17.33 4.79
CA ALA A 24 31.64 16.95 3.93
C ALA A 24 30.65 16.10 4.75
N ILE A 25 29.35 16.37 4.62
CA ILE A 25 28.33 15.42 5.09
C ILE A 25 28.38 14.25 4.11
N THR A 26 29.29 13.31 4.38
CA THR A 26 29.30 12.01 3.71
C THR A 26 28.07 11.26 4.19
N PHE A 27 27.09 11.11 3.30
CA PHE A 27 26.23 9.94 3.37
C PHE A 27 27.13 8.71 3.45
N ALA A 28 26.79 7.75 4.31
CA ALA A 28 27.47 6.47 4.32
C ALA A 28 27.20 5.79 2.96
N GLU A 29 28.18 5.86 2.06
CA GLU A 29 28.24 5.00 0.87
C GLU A 29 28.02 3.57 1.38
N LEU A 30 27.03 2.84 0.82
CA LEU A 30 26.76 1.46 1.23
C LEU A 30 28.09 0.71 1.28
N PRO A 31 28.43 0.02 2.40
CA PRO A 31 29.77 -0.53 2.58
C PRO A 31 30.13 -1.39 1.37
N LYS A 32 31.26 -1.12 0.72
CA LYS A 32 31.60 -1.83 -0.52
C LYS A 32 31.70 -3.32 -0.22
N LEU A 33 31.10 -4.14 -1.09
CA LEU A 33 31.25 -5.58 -0.98
C LEU A 33 32.75 -5.91 -1.00
N SER A 34 33.19 -6.72 -0.04
CA SER A 34 34.56 -7.21 -0.05
C SER A 34 34.79 -8.02 -1.33
N ALA A 35 36.01 -8.00 -1.88
CA ALA A 35 36.31 -8.71 -3.13
C ALA A 35 35.88 -10.20 -3.14
N PRO A 36 35.98 -10.97 -2.04
CA PRO A 36 35.44 -12.33 -1.96
C PRO A 36 33.91 -12.39 -2.09
N VAL A 37 33.19 -11.47 -1.42
CA VAL A 37 31.71 -11.40 -1.49
C VAL A 37 31.25 -10.97 -2.88
N GLN A 38 31.90 -9.97 -3.48
CA GLN A 38 31.62 -9.54 -4.85
C GLN A 38 31.83 -10.68 -5.85
N LYS A 39 32.91 -11.47 -5.71
CA LYS A 39 33.20 -12.65 -6.55
C LYS A 39 32.09 -13.71 -6.48
N ILE A 40 31.50 -13.92 -5.29
CA ILE A 40 30.39 -14.88 -5.09
C ILE A 40 29.10 -14.39 -5.77
N VAL A 41 28.80 -13.10 -5.69
CA VAL A 41 27.62 -12.50 -6.31
C VAL A 41 27.77 -12.46 -7.84
N ASP A 42 28.91 -11.95 -8.34
CA ASP A 42 29.17 -11.80 -9.77
C ASP A 42 29.16 -13.13 -10.52
N ARG A 43 29.56 -14.23 -9.86
CA ARG A 43 29.51 -15.58 -10.42
C ARG A 43 28.15 -15.89 -11.02
N THR A 44 27.06 -15.61 -10.31
CA THR A 44 25.71 -16.02 -10.72
C THR A 44 24.88 -14.87 -11.28
N ASP A 45 25.02 -13.68 -10.70
CA ASP A 45 24.05 -12.59 -10.85
C ASP A 45 24.52 -11.51 -11.84
N ALA A 46 25.82 -11.37 -12.14
CA ALA A 46 26.30 -10.40 -13.13
C ALA A 46 25.76 -10.66 -14.55
N LEU A 47 25.60 -11.93 -14.94
CA LEU A 47 25.00 -12.31 -16.23
C LEU A 47 23.48 -12.08 -16.27
N VAL A 48 22.80 -12.14 -15.13
CA VAL A 48 21.38 -11.81 -14.99
C VAL A 48 21.21 -10.28 -15.07
N ALA A 49 22.04 -9.53 -14.35
CA ALA A 49 22.09 -8.07 -14.38
C ALA A 49 22.35 -7.50 -15.78
N GLY A 50 23.28 -8.10 -16.53
CA GLY A 50 23.58 -7.74 -17.91
C GLY A 50 22.54 -8.23 -18.94
N GLY A 51 21.50 -8.96 -18.54
CA GLY A 51 20.50 -9.53 -19.44
C GLY A 51 21.02 -10.64 -20.37
N ALA A 52 22.23 -11.13 -20.13
CA ALA A 52 22.87 -12.17 -20.95
C ALA A 52 22.26 -13.56 -20.74
N VAL A 53 21.64 -13.81 -19.58
CA VAL A 53 20.86 -15.02 -19.28
C VAL A 53 19.49 -14.66 -18.72
N LYS A 54 18.49 -15.52 -18.98
CA LYS A 54 17.13 -15.40 -18.43
C LYS A 54 16.92 -16.50 -17.38
N ARG A 55 16.97 -16.12 -16.11
CA ARG A 55 16.69 -16.95 -14.92
C ARG A 55 16.48 -16.03 -13.71
N SER A 56 15.96 -16.56 -12.60
CA SER A 56 15.88 -15.81 -11.33
C SER A 56 17.26 -15.45 -10.76
N TRP A 57 17.30 -14.40 -9.94
CA TRP A 57 18.48 -13.97 -9.16
C TRP A 57 18.81 -14.95 -8.02
N THR A 58 20.10 -15.07 -7.69
CA THR A 58 20.60 -15.95 -6.61
C THR A 58 20.75 -15.19 -5.29
N TRP A 59 21.19 -13.92 -5.39
CA TRP A 59 21.36 -12.98 -4.29
C TRP A 59 20.46 -11.75 -4.50
N GLY A 60 20.41 -11.22 -5.72
CA GLY A 60 19.66 -10.00 -6.05
C GLY A 60 20.38 -8.73 -5.57
N ASN A 61 19.64 -7.64 -5.37
CA ASN A 61 20.24 -6.35 -5.03
C ASN A 61 20.81 -6.38 -3.60
N TYR A 62 22.07 -5.95 -3.47
CA TYR A 62 22.70 -5.60 -2.21
C TYR A 62 22.05 -4.34 -1.62
N PHE A 63 21.72 -4.34 -0.32
CA PHE A 63 21.02 -3.21 0.30
C PHE A 63 21.52 -2.78 1.70
N ASP A 64 22.30 -3.59 2.42
CA ASP A 64 22.87 -3.21 3.72
C ASP A 64 24.04 -4.15 4.10
N ALA A 65 24.97 -3.68 4.92
CA ALA A 65 25.96 -4.53 5.59
C ALA A 65 26.14 -4.13 7.05
N LYS A 66 26.35 -5.13 7.91
CA LYS A 66 26.46 -4.94 9.35
C LYS A 66 27.63 -5.72 9.94
N THR A 67 28.02 -5.29 11.14
CA THR A 67 28.82 -6.08 12.06
C THR A 67 27.87 -6.71 13.07
N GLU A 68 27.85 -8.05 13.16
CA GLU A 68 27.01 -8.80 14.09
C GLU A 68 27.89 -9.53 15.12
N PRO A 69 27.48 -9.66 16.40
CA PRO A 69 28.23 -10.47 17.36
C PRO A 69 28.38 -11.92 16.86
N TYR A 70 29.60 -12.43 16.94
CA TYR A 70 29.94 -13.82 16.63
C TYR A 70 31.16 -14.21 17.45
N LYS A 71 30.95 -14.99 18.51
CA LYS A 71 31.91 -15.26 19.59
C LYS A 71 33.25 -15.80 19.11
N GLU A 72 33.24 -16.73 18.17
CA GLU A 72 34.44 -17.38 17.62
C GLU A 72 35.13 -16.54 16.53
N SER A 73 34.56 -15.38 16.17
CA SER A 73 35.17 -14.45 15.22
C SER A 73 36.29 -13.64 15.88
N PRO A 74 37.41 -13.36 15.19
CA PRO A 74 38.41 -12.41 15.66
C PRO A 74 37.80 -11.04 16.04
N GLY A 75 37.84 -10.70 17.33
CA GLY A 75 37.20 -9.49 17.86
C GLY A 75 35.74 -9.66 18.30
N GLY A 76 35.20 -10.89 18.30
CA GLY A 76 33.86 -11.23 18.78
C GLY A 76 32.71 -10.82 17.85
N ALA A 77 33.00 -10.45 16.60
CA ALA A 77 31.97 -10.02 15.65
C ALA A 77 32.30 -10.35 14.19
N ARG A 78 31.30 -10.87 13.46
CA ARG A 78 31.34 -11.18 12.02
C ARG A 78 30.88 -10.00 11.17
N GLN A 79 31.32 -9.95 9.91
CA GLN A 79 30.74 -9.06 8.91
C GLN A 79 29.62 -9.78 8.15
N VAL A 80 28.49 -9.11 7.91
CA VAL A 80 27.37 -9.63 7.12
C VAL A 80 26.95 -8.64 6.05
N PHE A 81 26.51 -9.15 4.89
CA PHE A 81 26.09 -8.41 3.71
C PHE A 81 24.70 -8.91 3.29
N TYR A 82 23.72 -8.02 3.22
CA TYR A 82 22.31 -8.32 2.98
C TYR A 82 21.90 -8.04 1.54
N PHE A 83 21.22 -9.00 0.94
CA PHE A 83 20.73 -8.99 -0.44
C PHE A 83 19.25 -9.37 -0.49
N ASP A 84 18.53 -9.04 -1.56
CA ASP A 84 17.10 -9.37 -1.70
C ASP A 84 16.76 -10.82 -1.31
N LYS A 85 17.56 -11.78 -1.80
CA LYS A 85 17.34 -13.23 -1.68
C LYS A 85 18.07 -13.90 -0.50
N GLY A 86 18.90 -13.18 0.26
CA GLY A 86 19.63 -13.78 1.39
C GLY A 86 20.66 -12.86 2.06
N ARG A 87 21.61 -13.44 2.81
CA ARG A 87 22.82 -12.75 3.31
C ARG A 87 24.07 -13.56 3.00
N LEU A 88 25.21 -12.89 2.92
CA LEU A 88 26.54 -13.50 2.98
C LEU A 88 27.25 -13.04 4.27
N GLU A 89 27.95 -13.93 4.96
CA GLU A 89 28.62 -13.65 6.23
C GLU A 89 30.07 -14.13 6.25
N ILE A 90 31.00 -13.28 6.71
CA ILE A 90 32.41 -13.59 6.93
C ILE A 90 32.60 -13.79 8.43
N ASN A 91 32.56 -15.05 8.86
CA ASN A 91 32.65 -15.41 10.29
C ASN A 91 34.08 -15.35 10.81
N ASN A 92 35.11 -15.51 9.96
CA ASN A 92 36.50 -15.33 10.34
C ASN A 92 37.33 -14.69 9.21
N PRO A 93 37.55 -13.35 9.23
CA PRO A 93 38.28 -12.64 8.17
C PRO A 93 39.78 -12.94 8.14
N ALA A 94 40.33 -13.69 9.11
CA ALA A 94 41.73 -14.11 9.12
C ALA A 94 41.99 -15.43 8.34
N THR A 95 40.94 -16.05 7.80
CA THR A 95 41.04 -17.24 6.93
C THR A 95 41.31 -16.86 5.47
N ASP A 96 41.69 -17.82 4.62
CA ASP A 96 42.02 -17.54 3.21
C ASP A 96 40.78 -17.02 2.44
N PRO A 97 40.81 -15.78 1.90
CA PRO A 97 39.71 -15.19 1.14
C PRO A 97 39.38 -15.92 -0.18
N ASN A 98 40.18 -16.89 -0.59
CA ASN A 98 39.92 -17.73 -1.75
C ASN A 98 39.21 -19.05 -1.43
N ASN A 99 39.04 -19.40 -0.15
CA ASN A 99 38.28 -20.57 0.27
C ASN A 99 36.78 -20.37 -0.02
N ASP A 100 36.13 -21.37 -0.63
CA ASP A 100 34.70 -21.32 -0.96
C ASP A 100 33.79 -21.11 0.28
N PHE A 101 34.28 -21.39 1.49
CA PHE A 101 33.59 -21.15 2.76
C PHE A 101 34.03 -19.88 3.52
N TYR A 102 34.89 -19.04 2.93
CA TYR A 102 35.36 -17.80 3.58
C TYR A 102 34.21 -16.83 3.92
N ALA A 103 33.29 -16.66 2.97
CA ALA A 103 31.97 -16.10 3.23
C ALA A 103 30.94 -17.22 3.08
N THR A 104 29.91 -17.27 3.91
CA THR A 104 28.87 -18.32 3.86
C THR A 104 27.46 -17.73 3.70
N SER A 105 26.53 -18.53 3.19
CA SER A 105 25.09 -18.23 3.30
C SER A 105 24.65 -18.63 4.71
N GLY A 106 24.23 -17.66 5.54
CA GLY A 106 23.83 -17.92 6.92
C GLY A 106 22.61 -18.84 7.05
N LEU A 107 22.34 -19.35 8.25
CA LEU A 107 21.25 -20.29 8.56
C LEU A 107 19.86 -19.63 8.61
N LEU A 108 19.57 -18.69 7.69
CA LEU A 108 18.46 -17.73 7.77
C LEU A 108 17.09 -18.36 7.99
N VAL A 109 16.80 -19.47 7.31
CA VAL A 109 15.49 -20.12 7.40
C VAL A 109 15.37 -20.90 8.71
N ARG A 110 16.43 -21.59 9.15
CA ARG A 110 16.49 -22.20 10.48
C ARG A 110 16.30 -21.15 11.58
N GLU A 111 16.99 -20.02 11.50
CA GLU A 111 16.86 -18.90 12.45
C GLU A 111 15.41 -18.35 12.47
N LEU A 112 14.79 -18.12 11.29
CA LEU A 112 13.40 -17.63 11.16
C LEU A 112 12.34 -18.60 11.70
N ILE A 113 12.48 -19.90 11.42
CA ILE A 113 11.52 -20.93 11.82
C ILE A 113 11.59 -21.18 13.34
N THR A 114 12.80 -21.25 13.90
CA THR A 114 13.02 -21.62 15.31
C THR A 114 12.95 -20.43 16.27
N GLY A 115 13.14 -19.21 15.76
CA GLY A 115 13.36 -18.04 16.59
C GLY A 115 14.80 -17.92 17.15
N GLN A 116 15.68 -18.88 16.86
CA GLN A 116 17.02 -18.94 17.47
C GLN A 116 18.05 -18.24 16.59
N THR A 117 18.45 -17.03 16.97
CA THR A 117 19.49 -16.27 16.25
C THR A 117 20.90 -16.72 16.61
N GLN A 118 21.77 -16.87 15.61
CA GLN A 118 23.16 -17.27 15.85
C GLN A 118 24.02 -16.09 16.31
N LEU A 119 24.76 -16.30 17.41
CA LEU A 119 25.78 -15.41 18.00
C LEU A 119 27.15 -16.11 18.16
N GLY A 120 27.27 -17.35 17.72
CA GLY A 120 28.51 -18.12 17.66
C GLY A 120 28.28 -19.53 17.09
N ASP A 121 29.33 -20.34 16.98
CA ASP A 121 29.27 -21.71 16.44
C ASP A 121 28.26 -22.60 17.22
N SER A 122 28.16 -22.37 18.54
CA SER A 122 27.22 -23.05 19.44
C SER A 122 26.33 -22.08 20.25
N GLU A 123 26.53 -20.77 20.10
CA GLU A 123 25.83 -19.75 20.90
C GLU A 123 24.62 -19.19 20.15
N LEU A 124 23.44 -19.34 20.76
CA LEU A 124 22.16 -18.94 20.20
C LEU A 124 21.44 -17.95 21.13
N GLN A 125 20.80 -16.95 20.55
CA GLN A 125 19.89 -16.02 21.22
C GLN A 125 18.46 -16.29 20.77
N ALA A 126 17.59 -16.64 21.73
CA ALA A 126 16.18 -16.85 21.50
C ALA A 126 15.44 -15.54 21.16
N ARG A 127 14.45 -15.66 20.27
CA ARG A 127 13.48 -14.65 19.85
C ARG A 127 12.19 -15.36 19.46
N GLU A 128 11.12 -14.61 19.21
CA GLU A 128 9.92 -15.19 18.62
C GLU A 128 10.18 -15.68 17.17
N PRO A 129 9.69 -16.88 16.80
CA PRO A 129 9.61 -17.34 15.42
C PRO A 129 8.95 -16.32 14.50
N ALA A 130 9.36 -16.28 13.23
CA ALA A 130 8.91 -15.23 12.32
C ALA A 130 7.51 -15.49 11.76
N ASP A 131 6.53 -14.64 12.15
CA ASP A 131 5.21 -14.53 11.48
C ASP A 131 5.33 -13.78 10.12
N VAL A 132 6.29 -14.20 9.29
CA VAL A 132 6.49 -13.72 7.92
C VAL A 132 6.12 -14.85 6.96
N VAL A 133 5.30 -14.55 5.95
CA VAL A 133 4.80 -15.55 5.00
C VAL A 133 5.89 -16.26 4.23
N LEU A 134 5.70 -17.57 4.01
CA LEU A 134 6.63 -18.42 3.26
C LEU A 134 6.74 -18.01 1.79
N ALA A 135 5.61 -17.68 1.16
CA ALA A 135 5.56 -17.30 -0.25
C ALA A 135 4.38 -16.36 -0.53
N GLY A 136 4.43 -15.69 -1.69
CA GLY A 136 3.38 -14.81 -2.18
C GLY A 136 3.51 -13.35 -1.78
N ASP A 137 2.42 -12.61 -1.98
CA ASP A 137 2.29 -11.18 -1.72
C ASP A 137 2.40 -10.88 -0.21
N ASN A 138 3.02 -9.75 0.14
CA ASN A 138 3.18 -9.29 1.53
C ASN A 138 2.54 -7.88 1.70
N PRO A 139 1.57 -7.67 2.60
CA PRO A 139 0.93 -8.69 3.45
C PRO A 139 0.11 -9.70 2.62
N PRO A 140 -0.08 -10.94 3.11
CA PRO A 140 -0.90 -11.93 2.42
C PRO A 140 -2.37 -11.48 2.34
N LEU A 141 -3.03 -11.72 1.20
CA LEU A 141 -4.48 -11.52 1.10
C LEU A 141 -5.27 -12.73 1.63
N LEU A 142 -4.63 -13.89 1.77
CA LEU A 142 -5.20 -15.08 2.40
C LEU A 142 -4.80 -15.13 3.89
N ALA A 143 -5.80 -15.11 4.78
CA ALA A 143 -5.58 -15.15 6.23
C ALA A 143 -4.91 -16.45 6.73
N ASP A 144 -5.03 -17.54 5.96
CA ASP A 144 -4.44 -18.86 6.26
C ASP A 144 -3.11 -19.11 5.48
N SER A 145 -2.50 -18.07 4.90
CA SER A 145 -1.15 -18.17 4.31
C SER A 145 -0.12 -18.57 5.38
N PRO A 146 0.63 -19.67 5.20
CA PRO A 146 1.62 -20.10 6.18
C PRO A 146 2.85 -19.19 6.27
N THR A 147 3.47 -19.16 7.44
CA THR A 147 4.65 -18.37 7.78
C THR A 147 5.84 -19.25 8.17
N TYR A 148 7.02 -18.66 8.35
CA TYR A 148 8.17 -19.41 8.88
C TYR A 148 7.86 -20.03 10.26
N ALA A 149 7.12 -19.32 11.12
CA ALA A 149 6.63 -19.86 12.38
C ALA A 149 5.72 -21.10 12.21
N SER A 150 4.94 -21.21 11.12
CA SER A 150 4.09 -22.37 10.82
C SER A 150 4.89 -23.67 10.60
N LEU A 151 6.19 -23.59 10.30
CA LEU A 151 7.05 -24.76 10.12
C LEU A 151 7.72 -25.24 11.42
N LYS A 152 7.61 -24.54 12.54
CA LYS A 152 8.41 -24.78 13.75
C LYS A 152 8.38 -26.23 14.26
N GLU A 153 7.21 -26.86 14.24
CA GLU A 153 7.01 -28.24 14.70
C GLU A 153 7.18 -29.29 13.58
N LEU A 154 7.64 -28.86 12.39
CA LEU A 154 7.75 -29.66 11.16
C LEU A 154 9.20 -29.74 10.64
N VAL A 155 10.19 -29.36 11.45
CA VAL A 155 11.61 -29.31 11.08
C VAL A 155 12.53 -30.11 12.00
N SER A 156 13.56 -30.73 11.42
CA SER A 156 14.71 -31.30 12.15
C SER A 156 16.06 -30.92 11.53
N PHE A 157 17.10 -30.85 12.38
CA PHE A 157 18.44 -30.37 12.01
C PHE A 157 19.54 -31.42 12.16
N ASP A 158 19.26 -32.48 12.92
CA ASP A 158 20.20 -33.51 13.37
C ASP A 158 19.64 -34.94 13.17
N GLY A 159 18.46 -35.05 12.55
CA GLY A 159 17.76 -36.32 12.39
C GLY A 159 17.17 -36.89 13.69
N SER A 160 16.99 -36.07 14.72
CA SER A 160 16.22 -36.44 15.93
C SER A 160 14.77 -36.80 15.62
N TRP A 161 14.19 -36.13 14.62
CA TRP A 161 12.97 -36.55 13.91
C TRP A 161 13.37 -37.01 12.50
N LYS A 162 12.72 -38.06 11.99
CA LYS A 162 12.95 -38.57 10.62
C LYS A 162 11.63 -38.94 9.95
N SER A 163 11.43 -38.41 8.76
CA SER A 163 10.42 -38.91 7.82
C SER A 163 10.82 -40.30 7.32
N ASN A 164 9.88 -41.04 6.73
CA ASN A 164 10.24 -42.22 5.96
C ASN A 164 10.91 -41.78 4.65
N ASP A 165 11.76 -42.64 4.07
CA ASP A 165 12.16 -42.45 2.66
C ASP A 165 10.91 -42.57 1.77
N MET A 166 10.61 -41.48 1.07
CA MET A 166 9.48 -41.34 0.17
C MET A 166 9.91 -41.16 -1.29
N THR A 167 11.18 -41.44 -1.61
CA THR A 167 11.72 -41.35 -2.98
C THR A 167 10.81 -42.09 -3.98
N GLY A 168 10.43 -41.38 -5.05
CA GLY A 168 9.50 -41.85 -6.08
C GLY A 168 8.00 -41.69 -5.76
N LYS A 169 7.61 -41.39 -4.51
CA LYS A 169 6.23 -41.06 -4.10
C LYS A 169 5.91 -39.60 -4.39
N VAL A 170 4.62 -39.27 -4.44
CA VAL A 170 4.11 -37.92 -4.75
C VAL A 170 4.30 -36.98 -3.55
N ALA A 171 4.84 -35.78 -3.79
CA ALA A 171 4.92 -34.71 -2.80
C ALA A 171 3.60 -33.92 -2.77
N GLY A 172 2.56 -34.52 -2.17
CA GLY A 172 1.17 -34.05 -2.25
C GLY A 172 0.59 -33.41 -0.99
N ALA A 173 1.35 -33.38 0.11
CA ALA A 173 0.89 -32.82 1.39
C ALA A 173 0.71 -31.30 1.31
N THR A 174 -0.24 -30.75 2.08
CA THR A 174 -0.48 -29.30 2.18
C THR A 174 -0.22 -28.78 3.59
N LEU A 175 0.11 -27.50 3.71
CA LEU A 175 0.39 -26.81 4.98
C LEU A 175 -0.53 -25.59 5.16
N LYS A 176 -1.06 -25.40 6.38
CA LYS A 176 -1.88 -24.25 6.80
C LYS A 176 -1.15 -23.36 7.80
N LYS A 177 -1.66 -22.14 8.08
CA LYS A 177 -0.96 -21.16 8.93
C LYS A 177 -0.71 -21.65 10.36
N GLY A 178 -1.58 -22.49 10.90
CA GLY A 178 -1.40 -23.09 12.23
C GLY A 178 -0.43 -24.27 12.29
N GLY A 179 0.33 -24.56 11.23
CA GLY A 179 1.25 -25.71 11.18
C GLY A 179 0.58 -27.07 10.93
N GLN A 180 -0.74 -27.09 10.67
CA GLN A 180 -1.43 -28.33 10.36
C GLN A 180 -1.05 -28.81 8.95
N VAL A 181 -0.65 -30.08 8.86
CA VAL A 181 -0.39 -30.78 7.60
C VAL A 181 -1.61 -31.63 7.22
N ASP A 182 -2.10 -31.46 5.99
CA ASP A 182 -3.15 -32.31 5.41
C ASP A 182 -2.54 -33.15 4.27
N ASN A 183 -2.57 -34.47 4.45
CA ASN A 183 -1.99 -35.47 3.56
C ASN A 183 -2.98 -36.00 2.51
N SER A 184 -4.20 -35.43 2.42
CA SER A 184 -5.12 -35.74 1.33
C SER A 184 -4.54 -35.21 0.00
N LEU A 185 -4.39 -36.11 -0.97
CA LEU A 185 -3.68 -35.81 -2.22
C LEU A 185 -4.41 -34.76 -3.05
N VAL A 186 -3.83 -33.56 -3.13
CA VAL A 186 -4.37 -32.47 -3.97
C VAL A 186 -4.16 -32.81 -5.46
N PRO A 187 -5.13 -32.57 -6.37
CA PRO A 187 -5.12 -33.17 -7.72
C PRO A 187 -4.07 -32.65 -8.72
N PHE A 188 -3.15 -31.78 -8.32
CA PHE A 188 -2.46 -30.86 -9.25
C PHE A 188 -0.99 -31.11 -9.55
N SER A 189 -0.32 -32.09 -8.94
CA SER A 189 1.13 -32.24 -9.12
C SER A 189 1.62 -33.67 -9.34
N GLN A 190 2.30 -33.85 -10.47
CA GLN A 190 3.15 -35.02 -10.77
C GLN A 190 4.51 -34.96 -10.06
N VAL A 191 4.73 -33.94 -9.21
CA VAL A 191 5.96 -33.73 -8.43
C VAL A 191 6.15 -34.89 -7.45
N LYS A 192 7.38 -35.41 -7.41
CA LYS A 192 7.76 -36.55 -6.59
C LYS A 192 8.92 -36.20 -5.68
N TYR A 193 9.13 -36.97 -4.63
CA TYR A 193 10.40 -36.91 -3.93
C TYR A 193 11.49 -37.61 -4.77
N ALA A 194 12.65 -36.95 -4.92
CA ALA A 194 13.77 -37.45 -5.72
C ALA A 194 14.93 -38.00 -4.86
N GLN A 195 15.07 -37.50 -3.63
CA GLN A 195 16.17 -37.82 -2.73
C GLN A 195 15.69 -37.74 -1.28
N TYR A 196 16.27 -38.57 -0.42
CA TYR A 196 16.10 -38.52 1.03
C TYR A 196 17.44 -38.13 1.69
N ASP A 197 17.41 -37.09 2.52
CA ASP A 197 18.57 -36.66 3.31
C ASP A 197 18.59 -37.41 4.65
N THR A 198 19.64 -38.19 4.87
CA THR A 198 19.79 -39.03 6.07
C THR A 198 20.30 -38.28 7.30
N ALA A 199 20.88 -37.09 7.11
CA ALA A 199 21.45 -36.26 8.17
C ALA A 199 20.35 -35.49 8.91
N THR A 200 19.41 -34.89 8.18
CA THR A 200 18.24 -34.21 8.78
C THR A 200 16.99 -35.07 8.86
N GLY A 201 16.87 -36.10 8.02
CA GLY A 201 15.72 -37.02 7.99
C GLY A 201 14.57 -36.57 7.08
N HIS A 202 14.86 -35.82 6.01
CA HIS A 202 13.85 -35.17 5.16
C HIS A 202 13.95 -35.52 3.67
N ASN A 203 12.80 -35.58 2.97
CA ASN A 203 12.73 -35.83 1.53
C ASN A 203 12.75 -34.54 0.70
N ILE A 204 13.51 -34.52 -0.41
CA ILE A 204 13.63 -33.40 -1.35
C ILE A 204 12.71 -33.61 -2.57
N ALA A 205 11.89 -32.62 -2.92
CA ALA A 205 11.05 -32.69 -4.12
C ALA A 205 11.89 -32.56 -5.41
N ASP A 206 11.51 -33.29 -6.46
CA ASP A 206 12.30 -33.45 -7.68
C ASP A 206 12.50 -32.14 -8.45
N VAL A 207 11.51 -31.24 -8.42
CA VAL A 207 11.60 -29.89 -8.97
C VAL A 207 12.66 -29.05 -8.27
N PHE A 208 12.81 -29.19 -6.95
CA PHE A 208 13.83 -28.48 -6.18
C PHE A 208 15.20 -29.13 -6.35
N GLN A 209 15.30 -30.45 -6.35
CA GLN A 209 16.55 -31.16 -6.63
C GLN A 209 17.12 -30.75 -8.00
N LYS A 210 16.31 -30.80 -9.06
CA LYS A 210 16.70 -30.37 -10.42
C LYS A 210 17.14 -28.91 -10.49
N PHE A 211 16.53 -28.03 -9.69
CA PHE A 211 16.90 -26.63 -9.61
C PHE A 211 18.25 -26.43 -8.90
N MET A 212 18.49 -27.13 -7.79
CA MET A 212 19.76 -27.09 -7.07
C MET A 212 20.93 -27.66 -7.90
N ASP A 213 20.67 -28.72 -8.67
CA ASP A 213 21.65 -29.37 -9.57
C ASP A 213 21.79 -28.67 -10.94
N SER A 214 21.14 -27.52 -11.13
CA SER A 214 21.09 -26.85 -12.42
C SER A 214 22.46 -26.35 -12.90
N ASN A 215 22.68 -26.46 -14.21
CA ASN A 215 23.88 -26.02 -14.90
C ASN A 215 23.54 -24.88 -15.88
N GLY A 216 24.45 -23.93 -16.05
CA GLY A 216 24.27 -22.83 -17.00
C GLY A 216 25.45 -21.86 -16.96
N GLN A 217 25.34 -20.72 -17.65
CA GLN A 217 26.43 -19.76 -17.68
C GLN A 217 26.62 -19.07 -16.32
N VAL A 218 27.86 -19.01 -15.86
CA VAL A 218 28.35 -18.32 -14.65
C VAL A 218 29.64 -17.59 -14.97
N VAL A 219 29.99 -16.58 -14.19
CA VAL A 219 31.28 -15.88 -14.30
C VAL A 219 32.32 -16.59 -13.42
N ILE A 220 33.41 -17.06 -14.03
CA ILE A 220 34.59 -17.57 -13.32
C ILE A 220 35.81 -16.83 -13.84
N ASN A 221 36.57 -16.20 -12.94
CA ASN A 221 37.76 -15.39 -13.26
C ASN A 221 37.49 -14.35 -14.38
N GLY A 222 36.35 -13.67 -14.30
CA GLY A 222 35.92 -12.65 -15.26
C GLY A 222 35.40 -13.18 -16.61
N LYS A 223 35.28 -14.49 -16.80
CA LYS A 223 34.80 -15.12 -18.05
C LYS A 223 33.50 -15.86 -17.84
N ALA A 224 32.56 -15.71 -18.78
CA ALA A 224 31.35 -16.51 -18.82
C ALA A 224 31.68 -17.95 -19.25
N VAL A 225 31.33 -18.94 -18.41
CA VAL A 225 31.54 -20.37 -18.65
C VAL A 225 30.31 -21.16 -18.22
N THR A 226 30.02 -22.30 -18.85
CA THR A 226 28.94 -23.19 -18.41
C THR A 226 29.45 -24.09 -17.29
N ALA A 227 28.80 -24.03 -16.13
CA ALA A 227 29.11 -24.84 -14.95
C ALA A 227 27.86 -24.96 -14.03
N PRO A 228 27.93 -25.71 -12.90
CA PRO A 228 26.86 -25.69 -11.91
C PRO A 228 26.59 -24.28 -11.41
N LEU A 229 25.31 -23.90 -11.36
CA LEU A 229 24.90 -22.57 -10.90
C LEU A 229 25.14 -22.41 -9.41
N TYR A 230 24.91 -23.48 -8.65
CA TYR A 230 24.95 -23.52 -7.19
C TYR A 230 25.93 -24.60 -6.71
N ASN A 231 26.52 -24.39 -5.54
CA ASN A 231 26.95 -25.49 -4.67
C ASN A 231 25.77 -25.73 -3.72
N PRO A 232 25.04 -26.86 -3.80
CA PRO A 232 23.77 -27.01 -3.09
C PRO A 232 23.88 -26.85 -1.57
N LEU A 233 24.86 -27.52 -0.96
CA LEU A 233 25.09 -27.43 0.49
C LEU A 233 25.45 -26.00 0.91
N TYR A 234 26.25 -25.29 0.12
CA TYR A 234 26.64 -23.91 0.40
C TYR A 234 25.47 -22.91 0.31
N VAL A 235 24.66 -22.99 -0.76
CA VAL A 235 23.58 -22.03 -1.01
C VAL A 235 22.34 -22.31 -0.18
N PHE A 236 21.90 -23.58 -0.12
CA PHE A 236 20.63 -24.00 0.46
C PHE A 236 20.80 -24.66 1.85
N GLY A 237 21.88 -25.40 2.06
CA GLY A 237 22.05 -26.26 3.24
C GLY A 237 21.29 -27.58 3.11
N HIS A 238 21.18 -28.34 4.19
CA HIS A 238 20.35 -29.55 4.20
C HIS A 238 18.85 -29.19 4.14
N PRO A 239 17.98 -30.06 3.58
CA PRO A 239 16.54 -29.92 3.73
C PRO A 239 16.17 -30.05 5.21
N ILE A 240 15.37 -29.13 5.73
CA ILE A 240 14.91 -29.15 7.12
C ILE A 240 13.41 -29.33 7.22
N SER A 241 12.72 -29.59 6.10
CA SER A 241 11.29 -29.92 6.07
C SER A 241 11.00 -30.83 4.89
N GLU A 242 9.86 -31.52 4.93
CA GLU A 242 9.25 -32.05 3.70
C GLU A 242 8.80 -30.90 2.79
N ALA A 243 8.49 -31.21 1.54
CA ALA A 243 7.88 -30.26 0.61
C ALA A 243 6.35 -30.22 0.80
N TYR A 244 5.77 -29.03 0.92
CA TYR A 244 4.36 -28.80 1.21
C TYR A 244 3.71 -27.84 0.20
N TRP A 245 2.50 -28.16 -0.26
CA TRP A 245 1.67 -27.24 -1.03
C TRP A 245 1.01 -26.22 -0.10
N VAL A 246 1.16 -24.94 -0.43
CA VAL A 246 0.55 -23.82 0.29
C VAL A 246 -0.33 -23.02 -0.66
N LYS A 247 -1.46 -22.53 -0.14
CA LYS A 247 -2.27 -21.53 -0.82
C LYS A 247 -1.74 -20.15 -0.45
N VAL A 248 -1.30 -19.40 -1.44
CA VAL A 248 -0.76 -18.04 -1.27
C VAL A 248 -1.36 -17.12 -2.32
N THR A 249 -1.33 -15.82 -2.04
CA THR A 249 -1.66 -14.82 -3.05
C THR A 249 -0.42 -14.52 -3.88
N VAL A 250 -0.51 -14.50 -5.20
CA VAL A 250 0.55 -13.99 -6.09
C VAL A 250 -0.09 -13.01 -7.06
N ALA A 251 0.36 -11.76 -7.06
CA ALA A 251 -0.21 -10.67 -7.85
C ALA A 251 -1.74 -10.56 -7.70
N GLY A 252 -2.24 -10.65 -6.47
CA GLY A 252 -3.66 -10.54 -6.12
C GLY A 252 -4.52 -11.77 -6.44
N LYS A 253 -3.94 -12.88 -6.93
CA LYS A 253 -4.67 -14.13 -7.23
C LYS A 253 -4.25 -15.25 -6.28
N GLU A 254 -5.21 -16.04 -5.81
CA GLU A 254 -4.91 -17.30 -5.12
C GLU A 254 -4.19 -18.26 -6.08
N GLN A 255 -3.04 -18.76 -5.64
CA GLN A 255 -2.26 -19.77 -6.33
C GLN A 255 -1.80 -20.85 -5.34
N SER A 256 -1.76 -22.09 -5.81
CA SER A 256 -1.09 -23.19 -5.11
C SER A 256 0.38 -23.18 -5.48
N VAL A 257 1.25 -23.01 -4.48
CA VAL A 257 2.71 -23.00 -4.62
C VAL A 257 3.26 -24.12 -3.75
N LEU A 258 4.17 -24.94 -4.28
CA LEU A 258 4.91 -25.88 -3.46
C LEU A 258 6.05 -25.14 -2.78
N ILE A 259 6.27 -25.35 -1.48
CA ILE A 259 7.42 -24.83 -0.74
C ILE A 259 8.25 -25.96 -0.13
N GLN A 260 9.54 -25.72 0.06
CA GLN A 260 10.39 -26.56 0.90
C GLN A 260 11.45 -25.71 1.61
N ALA A 261 11.63 -25.95 2.91
CA ALA A 261 12.65 -25.29 3.72
C ALA A 261 13.95 -26.11 3.74
N PHE A 262 15.05 -25.41 3.47
CA PHE A 262 16.43 -25.83 3.68
C PHE A 262 17.04 -24.86 4.69
N GLU A 263 18.12 -25.23 5.39
CA GLU A 263 18.69 -24.42 6.48
C GLU A 263 18.91 -22.93 6.14
N ARG A 264 19.33 -22.65 4.90
CA ARG A 264 19.78 -21.34 4.40
C ARG A 264 18.82 -20.70 3.39
N ARG A 265 17.85 -21.46 2.86
CA ARG A 265 16.95 -21.04 1.77
C ARG A 265 15.59 -21.73 1.85
N LEU A 266 14.55 -20.98 1.46
CA LEU A 266 13.23 -21.51 1.20
C LEU A 266 13.02 -21.46 -0.32
N LEU A 267 12.71 -22.61 -0.92
CA LEU A 267 12.42 -22.72 -2.36
C LEU A 267 10.91 -22.75 -2.58
N THR A 268 10.47 -22.11 -3.66
CA THR A 268 9.07 -22.04 -4.08
C THR A 268 8.93 -22.57 -5.50
N TYR A 269 7.96 -23.44 -5.78
CA TYR A 269 7.64 -23.95 -7.12
C TYR A 269 6.21 -23.63 -7.53
N THR A 270 6.07 -22.93 -8.65
CA THR A 270 4.79 -22.46 -9.22
C THR A 270 4.63 -23.06 -10.62
N PRO A 271 3.81 -24.13 -10.81
CA PRO A 271 3.73 -24.85 -12.09
C PRO A 271 3.35 -23.98 -13.30
N ASN A 272 2.55 -22.93 -13.07
CA ASN A 272 2.01 -22.06 -14.12
C ASN A 272 2.98 -20.95 -14.58
N ASN A 273 4.15 -20.81 -13.94
CA ASN A 273 5.18 -19.87 -14.37
C ASN A 273 5.90 -20.39 -15.65
N PRO A 274 6.55 -19.52 -16.42
CA PRO A 274 7.48 -19.94 -17.48
C PRO A 274 8.58 -20.86 -16.91
N PRO A 275 9.08 -21.87 -17.64
CA PRO A 275 10.01 -22.87 -17.11
C PRO A 275 11.22 -22.30 -16.36
N GLU A 276 11.79 -21.19 -16.84
CA GLU A 276 12.94 -20.50 -16.25
C GLU A 276 12.63 -19.73 -14.93
N PHE A 277 11.36 -19.62 -14.57
CA PHE A 277 10.84 -19.00 -13.33
C PHE A 277 9.88 -19.94 -12.58
N GLN A 278 9.85 -21.25 -12.90
CA GLN A 278 9.01 -22.21 -12.20
C GLN A 278 9.49 -22.48 -10.78
N VAL A 279 10.81 -22.50 -10.55
CA VAL A 279 11.41 -22.53 -9.21
C VAL A 279 12.08 -21.20 -8.95
N GLU A 280 11.78 -20.59 -7.80
CA GLU A 280 12.35 -19.32 -7.37
C GLU A 280 12.83 -19.38 -5.91
N MET A 281 13.72 -18.45 -5.57
CA MET A 281 14.08 -18.15 -4.19
C MET A 281 13.26 -16.92 -3.74
N GLY A 282 12.58 -17.02 -2.59
CA GLY A 282 11.86 -15.89 -2.01
C GLY A 282 12.76 -14.72 -1.62
N ASN A 283 12.19 -13.58 -1.24
CA ASN A 283 12.94 -12.40 -0.77
C ASN A 283 13.43 -12.57 0.69
N LEU A 284 14.06 -13.72 0.96
CA LEU A 284 14.46 -14.21 2.27
C LEU A 284 15.40 -13.26 3.01
N GLY A 285 16.33 -12.60 2.30
CA GLY A 285 17.26 -11.68 2.94
C GLY A 285 16.57 -10.44 3.50
N ARG A 286 15.51 -9.95 2.83
CA ARG A 286 14.65 -8.87 3.35
C ARG A 286 13.79 -9.33 4.52
N ALA A 287 13.13 -10.48 4.39
CA ALA A 287 12.31 -11.07 5.46
C ALA A 287 13.14 -11.28 6.75
N TYR A 288 14.33 -11.86 6.60
CA TYR A 288 15.27 -12.09 7.68
C TYR A 288 15.76 -10.78 8.31
N PHE A 289 16.17 -9.81 7.49
CA PHE A 289 16.64 -8.51 7.98
C PHE A 289 15.57 -7.80 8.80
N GLN A 290 14.32 -7.77 8.30
CA GLN A 290 13.19 -7.19 9.01
C GLN A 290 12.95 -7.89 10.35
N TRP A 291 12.91 -9.23 10.37
CA TRP A 291 12.72 -9.99 11.60
C TRP A 291 13.86 -9.78 12.63
N ARG A 292 15.14 -9.78 12.20
CA ARG A 292 16.29 -9.58 13.10
C ARG A 292 16.38 -8.16 13.64
N TYR A 293 15.96 -7.13 12.90
CA TYR A 293 16.18 -5.73 13.26
C TYR A 293 14.91 -4.93 13.65
N SER A 294 13.73 -5.56 13.68
CA SER A 294 12.51 -4.94 14.21
C SER A 294 12.56 -4.75 15.74
N ALA A 295 12.19 -3.57 16.22
CA ALA A 295 12.32 -3.14 17.62
C ALA A 295 11.27 -3.71 18.59
N ALA A 296 10.58 -4.79 18.23
CA ALA A 296 9.54 -5.42 19.06
C ALA A 296 9.55 -6.95 18.89
N GLN A 297 10.08 -7.66 19.88
CA GLN A 297 9.42 -8.77 20.59
C GLN A 297 10.25 -9.06 21.87
N PRO A 298 9.67 -9.00 23.09
CA PRO A 298 10.35 -9.49 24.29
C PRO A 298 10.38 -11.02 24.30
N VAL A 299 11.50 -11.60 24.71
CA VAL A 299 11.64 -13.04 24.92
C VAL A 299 10.97 -13.41 26.26
N PRO A 300 10.23 -14.54 26.37
CA PRO A 300 9.86 -15.10 27.66
C PRO A 300 11.12 -15.37 28.49
N ALA A 301 11.13 -14.95 29.76
CA ALA A 301 12.32 -15.06 30.60
C ALA A 301 12.77 -16.52 30.75
N ALA A 302 14.02 -16.80 30.37
CA ALA A 302 14.70 -18.02 30.76
C ALA A 302 15.06 -17.95 32.26
N ASP A 303 15.05 -19.10 32.94
CA ASP A 303 15.42 -19.19 34.35
C ASP A 303 16.85 -18.65 34.59
N PRO A 304 17.08 -17.94 35.72
CA PRO A 304 18.36 -17.29 35.97
C PRO A 304 19.48 -18.28 36.25
N LEU A 305 20.52 -18.27 35.42
CA LEU A 305 21.83 -18.85 35.75
C LEU A 305 22.65 -17.87 36.61
N PRO A 306 23.55 -18.37 37.48
CA PRO A 306 24.06 -17.62 38.63
C PRO A 306 25.10 -16.54 38.30
N GLU A 307 25.14 -15.51 39.15
CA GLU A 307 26.05 -14.36 39.04
C GLU A 307 27.54 -14.73 39.16
N ALA A 308 28.37 -13.98 38.44
CA ALA A 308 29.83 -13.97 38.49
C ALA A 308 30.33 -12.51 38.29
N PRO A 309 31.53 -12.12 38.78
CA PRO A 309 31.58 -11.00 39.74
C PRO A 309 31.82 -9.59 39.17
N GLN A 310 31.51 -8.59 40.01
CA GLN A 310 31.87 -7.18 39.86
C GLN A 310 33.40 -6.98 39.93
N ASP A 311 33.96 -6.18 39.00
CA ASP A 311 34.75 -4.96 39.30
C ASP A 311 35.73 -4.61 38.16
N THR A 312 35.58 -3.43 37.55
CA THR A 312 36.74 -2.60 37.13
C THR A 312 36.34 -1.12 36.95
N PRO A 313 37.15 -0.12 37.35
CA PRO A 313 36.70 1.29 37.49
C PRO A 313 36.57 2.12 36.19
N GLY A 314 36.25 1.51 35.04
CA GLY A 314 36.05 2.23 33.78
C GLY A 314 34.67 2.91 33.64
N LEU A 315 33.66 2.44 34.39
CA LEU A 315 32.25 2.76 34.13
C LEU A 315 31.67 3.89 35.00
N GLN A 316 32.49 4.57 35.82
CA GLN A 316 31.99 5.64 36.70
C GLN A 316 31.88 7.01 36.00
N LEU A 317 32.70 7.31 34.99
CA LEU A 317 32.62 8.59 34.27
C LEU A 317 31.43 8.67 33.30
N TYR A 318 31.05 7.53 32.70
CA TYR A 318 29.87 7.45 31.82
C TYR A 318 28.56 7.57 32.61
N ASN A 319 28.47 6.90 33.76
CA ASN A 319 27.25 6.89 34.59
C ASN A 319 26.98 8.18 35.38
N GLN A 320 27.91 9.15 35.39
CA GLN A 320 27.73 10.41 36.09
C GLN A 320 27.13 11.52 35.22
N MET A 321 27.17 11.39 33.88
CA MET A 321 26.44 12.30 32.97
C MET A 321 24.97 11.89 32.76
N THR A 322 24.65 10.59 32.80
CA THR A 322 23.27 10.10 32.54
C THR A 322 22.32 10.24 33.74
N LYS A 323 22.81 10.60 34.93
CA LYS A 323 22.01 10.64 36.17
C LYS A 323 21.18 11.92 36.38
N ASN A 324 21.22 12.90 35.46
CA ASN A 324 20.54 14.19 35.61
C ASN A 324 19.49 14.53 34.53
N MET A 325 18.91 13.53 33.82
CA MET A 325 17.78 13.77 32.91
C MET A 325 16.56 12.84 33.04
N ASN A 326 16.49 12.01 34.09
CA ASN A 326 15.25 11.34 34.48
C ASN A 326 14.58 12.06 35.65
N SER A 327 13.91 13.18 35.37
CA SER A 327 12.94 13.77 36.29
C SER A 327 11.59 13.93 35.59
N ILE A 328 10.56 13.35 36.20
CA ILE A 328 9.19 13.31 35.71
C ILE A 328 8.60 14.74 35.74
N ARG A 329 8.01 15.18 34.63
CA ARG A 329 6.96 16.22 34.65
C ARG A 329 5.67 15.68 34.07
N SER A 330 4.84 15.19 34.98
CA SER A 330 3.40 15.00 34.79
C SER A 330 2.74 16.27 34.26
N LEU A 331 1.93 16.16 33.19
CA LEU A 331 0.97 17.20 32.84
C LEU A 331 -0.17 17.18 33.86
N ARG A 332 -0.18 18.19 34.74
CA ARG A 332 -1.22 18.40 35.74
C ARG A 332 -2.41 19.10 35.09
N LEU A 333 -3.56 18.43 35.04
CA LEU A 333 -4.83 19.04 34.63
C LEU A 333 -5.66 19.33 35.89
N GLU A 334 -5.55 20.56 36.39
CA GLU A 334 -6.38 21.01 37.51
C GLU A 334 -7.78 21.38 37.01
N ARG A 335 -8.82 20.71 37.53
CA ARG A 335 -10.22 21.13 37.33
C ARG A 335 -10.87 21.38 38.69
N ARG A 336 -11.18 22.65 38.98
CA ARG A 336 -11.94 23.03 40.18
C ARG A 336 -13.43 22.73 39.98
N VAL A 337 -14.03 22.03 40.95
CA VAL A 337 -15.48 22.06 41.21
C VAL A 337 -15.67 22.12 42.73
N ASN A 338 -16.38 23.12 43.22
CA ASN A 338 -16.93 23.24 44.59
C ASN A 338 -15.99 23.02 45.79
N ASN A 339 -14.71 23.39 45.66
CA ASN A 339 -13.83 23.81 46.77
C ASN A 339 -13.61 22.78 47.92
N GLN A 340 -13.69 21.48 47.64
CA GLN A 340 -13.35 20.39 48.56
C GLN A 340 -12.38 19.42 47.86
N LEU A 341 -11.38 18.91 48.59
CA LEU A 341 -10.42 17.93 48.11
C LEU A 341 -10.82 16.53 48.60
N THR A 342 -11.01 15.59 47.67
CA THR A 342 -11.13 14.15 47.98
C THR A 342 -10.18 13.35 47.10
N GLN A 343 -9.38 12.51 47.75
CA GLN A 343 -8.35 11.66 47.17
C GLN A 343 -8.97 10.41 46.54
N VAL A 344 -8.42 9.96 45.41
CA VAL A 344 -8.69 8.64 44.82
C VAL A 344 -7.33 8.01 44.54
N ASP A 345 -7.01 6.94 45.25
CA ASP A 345 -5.75 6.20 45.07
C ASP A 345 -5.92 5.13 43.99
N GLU A 346 -5.07 5.17 42.96
CA GLU A 346 -5.05 4.19 41.87
C GLU A 346 -3.86 3.23 42.07
N PHE A 347 -4.14 1.97 42.39
CA PHE A 347 -3.11 0.94 42.63
C PHE A 347 -2.87 0.09 41.39
N VAL A 348 -1.76 0.33 40.69
CA VAL A 348 -1.21 -0.60 39.69
C VAL A 348 -0.04 -1.36 40.31
N LYS A 349 -0.16 -2.69 40.48
CA LYS A 349 0.95 -3.56 40.88
C LYS A 349 1.55 -4.24 39.64
N PRO A 350 2.88 -4.27 39.48
CA PRO A 350 3.51 -5.03 38.40
C PRO A 350 3.40 -6.55 38.64
N ASN A 351 3.38 -7.31 37.53
CA ASN A 351 3.51 -8.78 37.43
C ASN A 351 2.27 -9.69 37.61
N LYS A 352 1.09 -9.34 37.07
CA LYS A 352 0.10 -10.35 36.57
C LYS A 352 -0.65 -9.86 35.33
N GLN A 353 -0.96 -10.76 34.39
CA GLN A 353 -1.80 -10.52 33.21
C GLN A 353 -3.30 -10.48 33.57
N ARG A 354 -3.72 -9.49 34.36
CA ARG A 354 -5.14 -9.15 34.55
C ARG A 354 -5.32 -7.65 34.60
N THR A 355 -6.34 -7.17 33.89
CA THR A 355 -6.89 -5.82 34.08
C THR A 355 -8.29 -5.97 34.64
N THR A 356 -8.50 -5.50 35.86
CA THR A 356 -9.80 -5.50 36.54
C THR A 356 -10.39 -4.09 36.52
N ILE A 357 -11.59 -3.92 35.97
CA ILE A 357 -12.27 -2.62 35.89
C ILE A 357 -13.44 -2.59 36.88
N TYR A 358 -13.47 -1.55 37.72
CA TYR A 358 -14.56 -1.29 38.66
C TYR A 358 -15.50 -0.20 38.13
N GLY A 359 -16.81 -0.45 38.20
CA GLY A 359 -17.84 0.57 37.97
C GLY A 359 -18.74 0.75 39.19
N THR A 360 -19.17 1.99 39.45
CA THR A 360 -20.16 2.30 40.50
C THR A 360 -21.48 2.73 39.89
N TYR A 361 -22.58 2.30 40.49
CA TYR A 361 -23.93 2.78 40.21
C TYR A 361 -24.51 3.34 41.52
N GLN A 362 -24.98 4.59 41.50
CA GLN A 362 -25.47 5.32 42.68
C GLN A 362 -24.51 5.28 43.90
N GLY A 363 -23.20 5.28 43.66
CA GLY A 363 -22.18 5.30 44.72
C GLY A 363 -21.89 3.95 45.39
N GLN A 364 -22.42 2.84 44.87
CA GLN A 364 -22.06 1.48 45.29
C GLN A 364 -21.37 0.72 44.15
N PRO A 365 -20.44 -0.22 44.41
CA PRO A 365 -19.80 -1.04 43.38
C PRO A 365 -20.84 -1.94 42.70
N ALA A 366 -20.95 -1.86 41.38
CA ALA A 366 -22.04 -2.52 40.64
C ALA A 366 -21.57 -3.66 39.73
N TYR A 367 -20.29 -3.67 39.33
CA TYR A 367 -19.71 -4.74 38.51
C TYR A 367 -18.18 -4.74 38.58
N GLU A 368 -17.62 -5.94 38.45
CA GLU A 368 -16.19 -6.26 38.35
C GLU A 368 -15.96 -6.95 37.00
N LEU A 369 -15.13 -6.37 36.14
CA LEU A 369 -14.79 -6.95 34.83
C LEU A 369 -13.33 -7.37 34.84
N ASP A 370 -13.09 -8.69 34.79
CA ASP A 370 -11.76 -9.28 34.70
C ASP A 370 -11.43 -9.65 33.24
N ILE A 371 -10.41 -9.01 32.68
CA ILE A 371 -9.96 -9.29 31.30
C ILE A 371 -8.66 -10.10 31.34
N GLN A 372 -8.71 -11.31 30.76
CA GLN A 372 -7.54 -12.15 30.47
C GLN A 372 -7.43 -12.29 28.94
N ILE A 373 -6.25 -12.02 28.38
CA ILE A 373 -6.03 -12.05 26.92
C ILE A 373 -5.52 -13.45 26.52
N GLU A 374 -6.45 -14.37 26.28
CA GLU A 374 -6.24 -15.61 25.52
C GLU A 374 -7.61 -16.23 25.13
N ASN A 375 -8.14 -15.84 23.97
CA ASN A 375 -9.30 -16.37 23.21
C ASN A 375 -10.63 -16.74 23.92
N ARG A 376 -10.79 -16.53 25.23
CA ARG A 376 -12.06 -16.74 25.96
C ARG A 376 -12.41 -15.52 26.82
N LEU A 377 -13.66 -15.09 26.74
CA LEU A 377 -14.22 -14.06 27.63
C LEU A 377 -15.05 -14.71 28.73
N TYR A 378 -14.88 -14.31 29.98
CA TYR A 378 -15.60 -14.83 31.13
C TYR A 378 -16.47 -13.76 31.78
N PHE A 379 -17.68 -14.13 32.22
CA PHE A 379 -18.58 -13.24 32.96
C PHE A 379 -18.94 -13.82 34.32
N ALA A 380 -18.97 -12.98 35.35
CA ALA A 380 -19.51 -13.28 36.67
C ALA A 380 -20.41 -12.13 37.13
N LEU A 381 -21.52 -12.45 37.80
CA LEU A 381 -22.45 -11.45 38.33
C LEU A 381 -22.38 -11.43 39.86
N PHE A 382 -22.25 -10.24 40.43
CA PHE A 382 -22.18 -10.01 41.88
C PHE A 382 -23.33 -9.11 42.33
N ALA A 383 -23.88 -9.40 43.51
CA ALA A 383 -24.83 -8.53 44.20
C ALA A 383 -24.48 -8.52 45.70
N ASN A 384 -24.41 -7.33 46.30
CA ASN A 384 -24.06 -7.14 47.72
C ASN A 384 -22.79 -7.91 48.15
N ASN A 385 -21.72 -7.81 47.35
CA ASN A 385 -20.43 -8.51 47.56
C ASN A 385 -20.51 -10.04 47.68
N LYS A 386 -21.55 -10.67 47.12
CA LYS A 386 -21.59 -12.12 46.90
C LYS A 386 -21.77 -12.42 45.40
N GLN A 387 -21.06 -13.43 44.93
CA GLN A 387 -21.28 -13.98 43.59
C GLN A 387 -22.68 -14.61 43.54
N VAL A 388 -23.52 -14.17 42.60
CA VAL A 388 -24.92 -14.61 42.46
C VAL A 388 -25.19 -15.32 41.14
N GLY A 389 -24.20 -15.43 40.25
CA GLY A 389 -24.29 -16.17 38.98
C GLY A 389 -23.03 -16.98 38.66
N THR A 390 -23.22 -18.12 38.01
CA THR A 390 -22.15 -19.02 37.54
C THR A 390 -21.49 -18.52 36.26
N TRP A 391 -20.21 -18.84 36.12
CA TRP A 391 -19.39 -18.47 34.97
C TRP A 391 -19.95 -18.99 33.64
N GLN A 392 -20.07 -18.09 32.66
CA GLN A 392 -20.19 -18.45 31.25
C GLN A 392 -18.95 -17.97 30.49
N TYR A 393 -18.52 -18.78 29.51
CA TYR A 393 -17.43 -18.46 28.59
C TYR A 393 -17.93 -18.52 27.14
N VAL A 394 -17.28 -17.77 26.26
CA VAL A 394 -17.43 -17.90 24.80
C VAL A 394 -16.08 -18.29 24.22
N ASP A 395 -16.08 -19.35 23.40
CA ASP A 395 -14.89 -19.93 22.78
C ASP A 395 -15.00 -19.80 21.25
N TYR A 396 -14.00 -19.20 20.60
CA TYR A 396 -14.03 -18.89 19.16
C TYR A 396 -13.10 -19.82 18.38
N THR A 397 -13.43 -21.12 18.28
CA THR A 397 -12.53 -22.13 17.70
C THR A 397 -13.15 -23.15 16.74
N GLU A 398 -14.48 -23.19 16.51
CA GLU A 398 -15.09 -24.05 15.49
C GLU A 398 -16.21 -23.39 14.66
N PRO A 399 -16.42 -23.82 13.39
CA PRO A 399 -17.52 -23.35 12.56
C PRO A 399 -18.85 -23.97 13.00
N LEU A 400 -19.75 -23.14 13.54
CA LEU A 400 -21.13 -23.52 13.90
C LEU A 400 -21.86 -24.20 12.73
N ARG A 401 -22.08 -25.52 12.82
CA ARG A 401 -23.10 -26.22 12.04
C ARG A 401 -24.48 -25.90 12.64
N TRP A 402 -25.18 -24.95 12.05
CA TRP A 402 -26.54 -24.60 12.44
C TRP A 402 -27.53 -25.70 12.02
N PRO A 403 -28.36 -26.26 12.94
CA PRO A 403 -29.46 -27.14 12.57
C PRO A 403 -30.61 -26.34 11.93
N ASN A 404 -31.40 -27.00 11.06
CA ASN A 404 -32.49 -26.36 10.33
C ASN A 404 -33.61 -25.87 11.27
N PHE A 405 -33.76 -24.55 11.41
CA PHE A 405 -34.95 -23.93 12.01
C PHE A 405 -36.15 -24.10 11.07
N SER A 406 -37.27 -24.60 11.59
CA SER A 406 -38.46 -24.95 10.78
C SER A 406 -39.79 -24.37 11.27
N GLN A 407 -39.84 -23.77 12.46
CA GLN A 407 -41.00 -23.01 12.94
C GLN A 407 -40.60 -22.02 14.05
N LEU A 408 -41.21 -20.84 14.02
CA LEU A 408 -41.04 -19.78 15.01
C LEU A 408 -42.43 -19.21 15.30
N SER A 409 -42.85 -19.24 16.57
CA SER A 409 -44.14 -18.70 17.01
C SER A 409 -43.93 -17.77 18.19
N LEU A 410 -44.58 -16.60 18.13
CA LEU A 410 -44.52 -15.56 19.15
C LEU A 410 -45.83 -15.56 19.94
N ASN A 411 -45.71 -15.67 21.27
CA ASN A 411 -46.78 -15.34 22.21
C ASN A 411 -46.25 -14.25 23.16
N ASP A 412 -47.16 -13.47 23.76
CA ASP A 412 -46.87 -12.17 24.38
C ASP A 412 -45.81 -12.14 25.51
N ASN A 413 -45.30 -13.29 25.99
CA ASN A 413 -44.27 -13.38 27.02
C ASN A 413 -43.19 -14.47 26.81
N SER A 414 -43.10 -15.14 25.65
CA SER A 414 -42.01 -16.11 25.37
C SER A 414 -41.58 -16.17 23.90
N PHE A 415 -40.30 -16.48 23.69
CA PHE A 415 -39.72 -16.89 22.41
C PHE A 415 -39.49 -18.42 22.46
N ASP A 416 -40.24 -19.16 21.66
CA ASP A 416 -40.11 -20.61 21.56
C ASP A 416 -39.60 -21.03 20.17
N PHE A 417 -38.61 -21.93 20.16
CA PHE A 417 -38.08 -22.52 18.93
C PHE A 417 -37.81 -24.03 19.11
N LYS A 418 -38.13 -24.82 18.09
CA LYS A 418 -37.87 -26.27 18.04
C LYS A 418 -36.57 -26.58 17.31
N ILE A 419 -35.85 -27.57 17.80
CA ILE A 419 -34.68 -28.17 17.13
C ILE A 419 -34.95 -29.68 17.08
N GLY A 420 -35.43 -30.17 15.93
CA GLY A 420 -35.96 -31.53 15.82
C GLY A 420 -37.25 -31.70 16.63
N ASN A 421 -37.43 -32.88 17.22
CA ASN A 421 -38.65 -33.20 17.98
C ASN A 421 -38.67 -32.61 19.41
N ASP A 422 -37.51 -32.18 19.93
CA ASP A 422 -37.43 -31.58 21.27
C ASP A 422 -37.70 -30.08 21.24
N THR A 423 -38.50 -29.63 22.21
CA THR A 423 -38.81 -28.22 22.44
C THR A 423 -38.00 -27.74 23.65
N LYS A 424 -37.13 -26.75 23.48
CA LYS A 424 -36.38 -26.14 24.60
C LYS A 424 -36.78 -24.68 24.77
N VAL A 425 -37.27 -24.35 25.96
CA VAL A 425 -37.72 -23.00 26.33
C VAL A 425 -36.52 -22.15 26.76
N GLY A 426 -36.25 -21.04 26.07
CA GLY A 426 -35.17 -20.11 26.39
C GLY A 426 -35.60 -18.99 27.34
N ASN A 427 -35.62 -19.24 28.66
CA ASN A 427 -36.35 -18.38 29.63
C ASN A 427 -35.48 -17.47 30.55
N GLU A 428 -34.27 -17.09 30.11
CA GLU A 428 -33.34 -16.27 30.94
C GLU A 428 -33.00 -14.90 30.34
N ALA A 429 -32.86 -14.78 29.01
CA ALA A 429 -32.46 -13.50 28.38
C ALA A 429 -33.52 -12.39 28.50
N ALA A 430 -34.81 -12.73 28.43
CA ALA A 430 -35.90 -11.75 28.47
C ALA A 430 -36.13 -11.13 29.86
N LYS A 431 -35.85 -11.87 30.95
CA LYS A 431 -36.06 -11.40 32.32
C LYS A 431 -35.02 -10.37 32.77
N SER A 432 -33.80 -10.45 32.25
CA SER A 432 -32.73 -9.50 32.55
C SER A 432 -33.07 -8.07 32.11
N LEU A 433 -33.80 -7.91 31.00
CA LEU A 433 -34.19 -6.62 30.44
C LEU A 433 -35.36 -5.92 31.17
N ILE A 434 -36.10 -6.63 32.03
CA ILE A 434 -37.26 -6.08 32.75
C ILE A 434 -36.88 -5.53 34.14
N ASN A 435 -35.80 -6.03 34.74
CA ASN A 435 -35.35 -5.61 36.08
C ASN A 435 -34.38 -4.41 36.10
N THR A 436 -34.08 -3.78 34.96
CA THR A 436 -33.18 -2.61 34.89
C THR A 436 -33.85 -1.27 35.23
N GLY A 437 -35.16 -1.25 35.48
CA GLY A 437 -35.88 -0.05 35.94
C GLY A 437 -35.99 1.08 34.89
N ILE A 438 -35.62 0.82 33.63
CA ILE A 438 -35.80 1.78 32.54
C ILE A 438 -37.29 1.86 32.21
N GLN A 439 -37.97 2.91 32.68
CA GLN A 439 -39.26 3.28 32.11
C GLN A 439 -39.04 3.78 30.68
N LEU A 440 -39.36 2.93 29.71
CA LEU A 440 -39.47 3.33 28.32
C LEU A 440 -40.74 4.17 28.16
N ASP A 441 -40.53 5.48 27.92
CA ASP A 441 -41.49 6.32 27.21
C ASP A 441 -42.09 5.54 26.03
N GLY A 442 -43.42 5.51 25.97
CA GLY A 442 -44.19 4.56 25.17
C GLY A 442 -44.19 4.80 23.66
N SER A 443 -43.34 5.69 23.10
CA SER A 443 -43.38 6.00 21.68
C SER A 443 -43.04 4.78 20.79
N GLN A 444 -43.91 4.47 19.83
CA GLN A 444 -43.71 3.33 18.91
C GLN A 444 -42.47 3.49 18.00
N GLN A 445 -42.05 4.73 17.72
CA GLN A 445 -40.97 5.00 16.76
C GLN A 445 -39.60 4.48 17.23
N GLU A 446 -39.33 4.49 18.53
CA GLU A 446 -38.05 4.03 19.07
C GLU A 446 -37.97 2.49 19.10
N ARG A 447 -39.11 1.82 19.35
CA ARG A 447 -39.22 0.35 19.28
C ARG A 447 -38.95 -0.16 17.85
N THR A 448 -39.53 0.49 16.85
CA THR A 448 -39.30 0.15 15.43
C THR A 448 -37.84 0.34 15.01
N ARG A 449 -37.17 1.41 15.46
CA ARG A 449 -35.74 1.65 15.15
C ARG A 449 -34.82 0.55 15.68
N ILE A 450 -35.03 0.09 16.91
CA ILE A 450 -34.21 -0.98 17.51
C ILE A 450 -34.48 -2.32 16.82
N ILE A 451 -35.74 -2.63 16.47
CA ILE A 451 -36.09 -3.85 15.74
C ILE A 451 -35.47 -3.85 14.33
N SER A 452 -35.48 -2.73 13.60
CA SER A 452 -34.79 -2.63 12.30
C SER A 452 -33.27 -2.79 12.42
N ALA A 453 -32.64 -2.24 13.47
CA ALA A 453 -31.20 -2.38 13.68
C ALA A 453 -30.77 -3.83 13.96
N VAL A 454 -31.52 -4.57 14.78
CA VAL A 454 -31.21 -5.98 15.09
C VAL A 454 -31.53 -6.90 13.91
N THR A 455 -32.62 -6.64 13.18
CA THR A 455 -33.04 -7.46 12.02
C THR A 455 -32.12 -7.27 10.82
N GLY A 456 -31.61 -6.05 10.58
CA GLY A 456 -30.69 -5.75 9.47
C GLY A 456 -29.33 -6.46 9.58
N VAL A 457 -28.80 -6.59 10.79
CA VAL A 457 -27.50 -7.25 11.04
C VAL A 457 -27.56 -8.77 10.85
N LEU A 458 -28.71 -9.39 11.09
CA LEU A 458 -28.88 -10.86 10.98
C LEU A 458 -29.24 -11.35 9.57
N LEU A 459 -29.78 -10.50 8.69
CA LEU A 459 -30.19 -10.90 7.33
C LEU A 459 -29.12 -10.71 6.24
N GLN A 460 -28.11 -9.84 6.43
CA GLN A 460 -27.09 -9.61 5.39
C GLN A 460 -26.04 -10.74 5.22
N ARG A 461 -25.96 -11.73 6.13
CA ARG A 461 -24.94 -12.80 6.06
C ARG A 461 -25.41 -14.16 5.53
N ASN A 462 -26.71 -14.41 5.39
CA ASN A 462 -27.23 -15.73 4.99
C ASN A 462 -27.52 -15.92 3.48
N THR A 463 -27.50 -14.85 2.67
CA THR A 463 -27.93 -14.94 1.26
C THR A 463 -26.84 -15.43 0.29
N VAL A 464 -25.55 -15.29 0.64
CA VAL A 464 -24.44 -15.66 -0.25
C VAL A 464 -24.04 -17.15 -0.12
N ALA A 465 -24.35 -17.80 1.01
CA ALA A 465 -23.87 -19.15 1.32
C ALA A 465 -24.75 -20.32 0.81
N LYS A 466 -25.94 -20.06 0.23
CA LYS A 466 -26.88 -21.11 -0.21
C LYS A 466 -27.19 -21.16 -1.72
N LEU A 467 -26.70 -20.23 -2.52
CA LEU A 467 -26.94 -20.21 -3.98
C LEU A 467 -25.97 -21.08 -4.80
N GLY A 468 -25.02 -21.78 -4.16
CA GLY A 468 -24.01 -22.59 -4.85
C GLY A 468 -24.42 -24.00 -5.27
N ASN A 469 -25.57 -24.54 -4.83
CA ASN A 469 -25.88 -25.98 -4.95
C ASN A 469 -27.38 -26.36 -5.07
N ALA A 470 -28.28 -25.42 -5.37
CA ALA A 470 -29.71 -25.73 -5.54
C ALA A 470 -30.07 -26.04 -7.01
N THR A 471 -30.90 -27.07 -7.24
CA THR A 471 -31.44 -27.33 -8.58
C THR A 471 -32.55 -26.33 -8.93
N SER A 472 -32.76 -26.08 -10.23
CA SER A 472 -33.57 -24.96 -10.73
C SER A 472 -35.06 -24.98 -10.35
N THR A 473 -35.57 -26.10 -9.81
CA THR A 473 -36.97 -26.22 -9.36
C THR A 473 -37.17 -25.78 -7.91
N GLU A 474 -36.16 -25.88 -7.04
CA GLU A 474 -36.28 -25.53 -5.62
C GLU A 474 -36.13 -24.01 -5.36
N ALA A 475 -35.32 -23.33 -6.16
CA ALA A 475 -35.12 -21.87 -6.06
C ALA A 475 -36.42 -21.06 -6.25
N LEU A 476 -37.36 -21.56 -7.07
CA LEU A 476 -38.65 -20.91 -7.33
C LEU A 476 -39.64 -21.01 -6.15
N SER A 477 -39.39 -21.91 -5.19
CA SER A 477 -40.22 -22.03 -3.98
C SER A 477 -39.89 -20.97 -2.91
N TYR A 478 -38.63 -20.51 -2.88
CA TYR A 478 -38.14 -19.57 -1.85
C TYR A 478 -38.33 -18.09 -2.23
N LEU A 479 -38.52 -17.77 -3.51
CA LEU A 479 -38.74 -16.38 -3.98
C LEU A 479 -40.17 -15.87 -3.74
N ASN A 480 -41.14 -16.75 -3.47
CA ASN A 480 -42.57 -16.40 -3.37
C ASN A 480 -43.07 -16.01 -1.97
N TYR A 481 -42.21 -15.91 -0.94
CA TYR A 481 -42.65 -15.57 0.43
C TYR A 481 -42.45 -14.10 0.85
N ASN A 482 -41.88 -13.24 -0.01
CA ASN A 482 -41.61 -11.83 0.34
C ASN A 482 -42.09 -10.80 -0.71
N GLN A 483 -43.12 -11.14 -1.49
CA GLN A 483 -43.97 -10.14 -2.14
C GLN A 483 -45.46 -10.50 -1.97
N SER A 484 -46.09 -9.90 -0.96
CA SER A 484 -47.56 -9.89 -0.81
C SER A 484 -48.06 -8.60 -0.15
N ILE A 485 -47.83 -7.48 -0.83
CA ILE A 485 -48.87 -6.44 -0.94
C ILE A 485 -49.27 -6.44 -2.42
N ALA A 486 -50.55 -6.70 -2.69
CA ALA A 486 -51.03 -7.10 -4.01
C ALA A 486 -51.23 -5.91 -4.96
N ILE A 487 -50.86 -6.10 -6.23
CA ILE A 487 -51.53 -5.54 -7.42
C ILE A 487 -51.54 -6.66 -8.49
N ASP A 488 -52.63 -6.78 -9.24
CA ASP A 488 -52.99 -7.95 -10.06
C ASP A 488 -52.07 -8.31 -11.25
N ALA A 489 -52.07 -9.59 -11.62
CA ALA A 489 -51.41 -10.16 -12.81
C ALA A 489 -52.36 -10.19 -14.04
N PRO A 490 -51.89 -10.47 -15.29
CA PRO A 490 -51.85 -11.88 -15.74
C PRO A 490 -50.84 -12.32 -16.86
N LYS A 491 -50.24 -13.49 -16.65
CA LYS A 491 -50.10 -14.69 -17.55
C LYS A 491 -49.40 -14.66 -18.95
N GLY A 492 -48.36 -15.50 -19.07
CA GLY A 492 -47.82 -16.16 -20.30
C GLY A 492 -46.28 -16.43 -20.16
N ALA A 493 -45.69 -17.65 -20.10
CA ALA A 493 -45.73 -18.86 -20.96
C ALA A 493 -44.95 -18.67 -22.28
N VAL A 494 -43.97 -19.49 -22.74
CA VAL A 494 -43.44 -20.85 -22.42
C VAL A 494 -41.90 -20.89 -22.75
N PRO A 495 -41.02 -21.72 -22.13
CA PRO A 495 -39.58 -21.81 -22.51
C PRO A 495 -39.32 -22.61 -23.80
N TYR A 496 -38.08 -22.63 -24.35
CA TYR A 496 -37.40 -23.80 -24.98
C TYR A 496 -35.95 -23.51 -25.50
N THR A 497 -35.06 -24.43 -25.11
CA THR A 497 -33.79 -24.99 -25.70
C THR A 497 -33.34 -24.76 -27.16
N GLY A 498 -32.02 -24.78 -27.45
CA GLY A 498 -31.46 -25.41 -28.68
C GLY A 498 -30.17 -24.88 -29.36
N PHE A 499 -29.10 -25.70 -29.36
CA PHE A 499 -28.06 -25.94 -30.40
C PHE A 499 -27.00 -24.92 -30.94
N SER A 500 -25.82 -25.52 -31.15
CA SER A 500 -24.57 -25.20 -31.89
C SER A 500 -24.71 -24.86 -33.40
N VAL A 501 -23.71 -24.52 -34.24
CA VAL A 501 -22.21 -24.64 -34.25
C VAL A 501 -21.59 -23.53 -35.15
N SER A 502 -20.25 -23.41 -35.14
CA SER A 502 -19.34 -23.00 -36.25
C SER A 502 -18.85 -21.54 -36.33
N SER A 503 -17.66 -21.37 -36.92
CA SER A 503 -16.76 -20.20 -36.89
C SER A 503 -16.33 -19.78 -38.30
N PRO A 504 -15.55 -18.70 -38.53
CA PRO A 504 -15.21 -17.54 -37.69
C PRO A 504 -15.63 -16.20 -38.35
N LEU A 505 -15.30 -15.06 -37.71
CA LEU A 505 -15.50 -13.66 -38.20
C LEU A 505 -16.92 -13.06 -38.09
N ALA A 506 -17.34 -12.71 -36.87
CA ALA A 506 -18.22 -11.56 -36.59
C ALA A 506 -18.20 -11.23 -35.08
N ARG A 507 -17.30 -10.34 -34.64
CA ARG A 507 -17.43 -9.69 -33.32
C ARG A 507 -18.26 -8.42 -33.50
N ASP A 508 -19.58 -8.51 -33.30
CA ASP A 508 -20.43 -7.37 -32.92
C ASP A 508 -21.89 -7.74 -32.56
N GLN A 509 -22.32 -9.01 -32.68
CA GLN A 509 -23.66 -9.43 -32.26
C GLN A 509 -23.64 -10.63 -31.30
N PHE A 510 -23.38 -10.35 -30.02
CA PHE A 510 -23.78 -11.21 -28.91
C PHE A 510 -24.10 -10.35 -27.68
N VAL A 511 -25.37 -9.93 -27.57
CA VAL A 511 -25.93 -9.37 -26.34
C VAL A 511 -26.84 -10.44 -25.72
N PRO A 512 -26.48 -11.03 -24.57
CA PRO A 512 -27.41 -11.84 -23.80
C PRO A 512 -28.53 -10.93 -23.27
N SER A 513 -29.76 -11.16 -23.71
CA SER A 513 -30.95 -10.35 -23.39
C SER A 513 -31.49 -10.55 -21.96
N SER A 514 -30.59 -10.78 -20.99
CA SER A 514 -30.90 -11.02 -19.57
C SER A 514 -30.01 -10.23 -18.60
N ILE A 515 -29.25 -9.24 -19.09
CA ILE A 515 -28.64 -8.22 -18.23
C ILE A 515 -29.51 -6.96 -18.35
N GLY A 516 -30.03 -6.47 -17.21
CA GLY A 516 -30.82 -5.24 -17.18
C GLY A 516 -30.01 -4.04 -17.68
N ALA A 517 -30.68 -3.09 -18.33
CA ALA A 517 -30.04 -1.96 -19.01
C ALA A 517 -29.14 -1.08 -18.11
N ASP A 518 -29.32 -1.15 -16.80
CA ASP A 518 -28.50 -0.43 -15.81
C ASP A 518 -27.07 -0.99 -15.67
N ASP A 519 -26.86 -2.31 -15.80
CA ASP A 519 -25.53 -2.92 -15.62
C ASP A 519 -24.63 -2.75 -16.85
N THR A 520 -25.20 -2.77 -18.05
CA THR A 520 -24.46 -2.40 -19.27
C THR A 520 -24.09 -0.91 -19.26
N ALA A 521 -24.96 -0.02 -18.77
CA ALA A 521 -24.62 1.40 -18.61
C ALA A 521 -23.48 1.63 -17.60
N SER A 522 -23.40 0.83 -16.53
CA SER A 522 -22.30 0.80 -15.56
C SER A 522 -20.96 0.40 -16.20
N LEU A 523 -20.95 -0.69 -16.96
CA LEU A 523 -19.78 -1.19 -17.69
C LEU A 523 -19.32 -0.21 -18.78
N TYR A 524 -20.24 0.32 -19.59
CA TYR A 524 -19.91 1.34 -20.60
C TYR A 524 -19.36 2.62 -19.95
N ARG A 525 -19.87 3.07 -18.79
CA ARG A 525 -19.29 4.23 -18.08
C ARG A 525 -17.88 3.99 -17.54
N LYS A 526 -17.59 2.81 -16.99
CA LYS A 526 -16.23 2.46 -16.55
C LYS A 526 -15.24 2.45 -17.73
N VAL A 527 -15.70 2.17 -18.95
CA VAL A 527 -14.90 2.28 -20.19
C VAL A 527 -14.84 3.71 -20.73
N SER A 528 -15.92 4.50 -20.62
CA SER A 528 -15.96 5.89 -21.10
C SER A 528 -15.08 6.89 -20.35
N LEU A 529 -14.62 6.58 -19.13
CA LEU A 529 -13.61 7.41 -18.44
C LEU A 529 -12.23 7.34 -19.13
N TYR A 530 -11.98 6.30 -19.93
CA TYR A 530 -10.72 6.14 -20.67
C TYR A 530 -10.78 6.55 -22.13
N THR A 531 -11.95 6.48 -22.77
CA THR A 531 -12.09 6.97 -24.13
C THR A 531 -12.22 8.50 -24.15
N ARG A 532 -11.58 9.13 -25.14
CA ARG A 532 -11.98 10.47 -25.56
C ARG A 532 -13.49 10.40 -25.85
N PRO A 533 -14.32 11.36 -25.39
CA PRO A 533 -15.65 11.49 -25.99
C PRO A 533 -15.38 11.68 -27.47
N LEU A 534 -15.88 10.77 -28.30
CA LEU A 534 -15.57 10.81 -29.73
C LEU A 534 -16.13 12.09 -30.33
N ALA A 535 -17.23 12.61 -29.78
CA ALA A 535 -17.92 13.82 -30.20
C ALA A 535 -18.30 14.76 -29.06
N ALA A 536 -18.64 16.00 -29.41
CA ALA A 536 -19.14 17.01 -28.50
C ALA A 536 -20.52 16.62 -27.91
N PRO A 537 -20.69 16.68 -26.57
CA PRO A 537 -21.97 16.32 -25.94
C PRO A 537 -23.09 17.28 -26.36
N GLY A 538 -24.18 16.75 -26.92
CA GLY A 538 -25.33 17.55 -27.35
C GLY A 538 -25.25 18.08 -28.78
N GLU A 539 -24.20 17.78 -29.55
CA GLU A 539 -24.02 18.32 -30.90
C GLU A 539 -24.03 17.23 -31.99
N ILE A 540 -24.81 17.47 -33.04
CA ILE A 540 -24.97 16.62 -34.22
C ILE A 540 -24.59 17.42 -35.47
N VAL A 541 -23.78 16.85 -36.36
CA VAL A 541 -23.49 17.36 -37.70
C VAL A 541 -24.41 16.64 -38.70
N VAL A 542 -25.14 17.40 -39.50
CA VAL A 542 -26.09 16.90 -40.50
C VAL A 542 -25.66 17.37 -41.90
N LYS A 543 -25.63 16.44 -42.85
CA LYS A 543 -25.63 16.73 -44.29
C LYS A 543 -27.04 16.59 -44.84
N PHE A 544 -27.56 17.64 -45.46
CA PHE A 544 -28.78 17.56 -46.25
C PHE A 544 -28.46 17.30 -47.73
N LYS A 545 -29.29 16.49 -48.40
CA LYS A 545 -29.17 16.22 -49.86
C LYS A 545 -29.41 17.49 -50.70
N ASN A 546 -30.10 18.48 -50.14
CA ASN A 546 -30.19 19.83 -50.67
C ASN A 546 -29.64 20.80 -49.60
N PRO A 547 -28.47 21.44 -49.82
CA PRO A 547 -27.87 22.36 -48.84
C PRO A 547 -28.65 23.66 -48.63
N GLN A 548 -29.64 23.97 -49.48
CA GLN A 548 -30.53 25.14 -49.35
C GLN A 548 -31.70 24.91 -48.38
N ILE A 549 -31.74 23.77 -47.68
CA ILE A 549 -32.74 23.49 -46.64
C ILE A 549 -32.46 24.38 -45.43
N SER A 550 -33.42 25.24 -45.08
CA SER A 550 -33.43 25.97 -43.80
C SER A 550 -33.86 25.02 -42.68
N VAL A 551 -33.01 24.83 -41.67
CA VAL A 551 -33.35 23.98 -40.53
C VAL A 551 -34.52 24.53 -39.71
N GLN A 552 -34.64 25.87 -39.60
CA GLN A 552 -35.76 26.48 -38.86
C GLN A 552 -37.14 26.12 -39.44
N SER A 553 -37.25 25.87 -40.75
CA SER A 553 -38.55 25.54 -41.37
C SER A 553 -38.95 24.06 -41.24
N ILE A 554 -38.03 23.17 -40.85
CA ILE A 554 -38.27 21.72 -40.75
C ILE A 554 -37.91 21.11 -39.38
N GLN A 555 -37.55 21.94 -38.39
CA GLN A 555 -37.18 21.52 -37.03
C GLN A 555 -38.21 20.56 -36.40
N ASN A 556 -39.51 20.86 -36.54
CA ASN A 556 -40.58 20.04 -35.95
C ASN A 556 -40.68 18.64 -36.61
N ASP A 557 -40.43 18.55 -37.92
CA ASP A 557 -40.44 17.28 -38.65
C ASP A 557 -39.22 16.42 -38.27
N LEU A 558 -38.02 17.03 -38.29
CA LEU A 558 -36.75 16.34 -38.08
C LEU A 558 -36.55 15.90 -36.63
N MET A 559 -36.88 16.77 -35.66
CA MET A 559 -36.49 16.58 -34.26
C MET A 559 -37.57 15.91 -33.40
N GLY A 560 -38.78 15.66 -33.94
CA GLY A 560 -39.81 14.87 -33.24
C GLY A 560 -40.28 15.43 -31.89
N GLY A 561 -40.09 16.73 -31.64
CA GLY A 561 -40.41 17.40 -30.37
C GLY A 561 -39.22 17.67 -29.45
N TYR A 562 -37.99 17.24 -29.78
CA TYR A 562 -36.80 17.68 -29.04
C TYR A 562 -36.49 19.15 -29.33
N ALA A 563 -36.28 19.94 -28.28
CA ALA A 563 -35.88 21.34 -28.40
C ALA A 563 -34.44 21.44 -28.92
N LEU A 564 -34.23 22.28 -29.94
CA LEU A 564 -32.90 22.73 -30.33
C LEU A 564 -32.49 23.89 -29.40
N GLU A 565 -31.27 23.81 -28.90
CA GLU A 565 -30.62 24.87 -28.11
C GLU A 565 -29.93 25.89 -29.03
N ASP A 566 -29.38 25.43 -30.16
CA ASP A 566 -28.68 26.28 -31.15
C ASP A 566 -28.59 25.57 -32.53
N VAL A 567 -28.35 26.34 -33.60
CA VAL A 567 -28.15 25.85 -34.98
C VAL A 567 -27.09 26.69 -35.69
N ALA A 568 -26.01 26.04 -36.15
CA ALA A 568 -24.97 26.66 -36.96
C ALA A 568 -24.94 26.04 -38.37
N GLN A 569 -25.41 26.78 -39.37
CA GLN A 569 -25.46 26.34 -40.77
C GLN A 569 -24.24 26.82 -41.56
N SER A 570 -23.68 25.96 -42.39
CA SER A 570 -22.61 26.25 -43.35
C SER A 570 -23.06 25.87 -44.78
N ASP A 571 -22.24 26.18 -45.78
CA ASP A 571 -22.52 25.87 -47.20
C ASP A 571 -22.66 24.36 -47.50
N ILE A 572 -22.21 23.49 -46.58
CA ILE A 572 -22.12 22.05 -46.79
C ILE A 572 -22.81 21.26 -45.66
N TRP A 573 -22.50 21.59 -44.40
CA TRP A 573 -23.02 20.93 -43.19
C TRP A 573 -23.89 21.87 -42.35
N THR A 574 -24.79 21.32 -41.53
CA THR A 574 -25.42 22.05 -40.43
C THR A 574 -25.16 21.36 -39.11
N THR A 575 -24.71 22.12 -38.11
CA THR A 575 -24.55 21.64 -36.73
C THR A 575 -25.80 21.98 -35.93
N LEU A 576 -26.38 20.98 -35.28
CA LEU A 576 -27.54 21.08 -34.40
C LEU A 576 -27.09 20.88 -32.96
N LYS A 577 -27.53 21.75 -32.05
CA LYS A 577 -27.29 21.62 -30.62
C LYS A 577 -28.58 21.33 -29.87
N LEU A 578 -28.52 20.39 -28.93
CA LEU A 578 -29.65 19.85 -28.18
C LEU A 578 -29.18 19.24 -26.85
N ALA A 579 -30.11 19.01 -25.93
CA ALA A 579 -29.81 18.35 -24.67
C ALA A 579 -29.11 16.98 -24.91
N PRO A 580 -27.97 16.68 -24.24
CA PRO A 580 -27.16 15.48 -24.55
C PRO A 580 -27.92 14.15 -24.50
N ALA A 581 -28.96 14.04 -23.67
CA ALA A 581 -29.80 12.85 -23.57
C ALA A 581 -30.69 12.59 -24.81
N ALA A 582 -30.97 13.62 -25.62
CA ALA A 582 -31.79 13.52 -26.83
C ALA A 582 -30.98 13.16 -28.10
N VAL A 583 -29.64 13.21 -28.04
CA VAL A 583 -28.76 12.94 -29.19
C VAL A 583 -28.98 11.58 -29.86
N PRO A 584 -29.10 10.44 -29.14
CA PRO A 584 -29.29 9.14 -29.79
C PRO A 584 -30.59 9.06 -30.61
N ALA A 585 -31.71 9.53 -30.03
CA ALA A 585 -33.02 9.51 -30.70
C ALA A 585 -33.11 10.51 -31.85
N ALA A 586 -32.46 11.68 -31.73
CA ALA A 586 -32.33 12.64 -32.82
C ALA A 586 -31.52 12.07 -33.99
N LEU A 587 -30.41 11.37 -33.73
CA LEU A 587 -29.58 10.73 -34.77
C LEU A 587 -30.33 9.63 -35.53
N GLU A 588 -31.08 8.77 -34.82
CA GLU A 588 -31.89 7.72 -35.44
C GLU A 588 -32.94 8.31 -36.40
N ARG A 589 -33.64 9.37 -35.96
CA ARG A 589 -34.65 10.05 -36.75
C ARG A 589 -34.07 10.82 -37.94
N LEU A 590 -32.98 11.56 -37.74
CA LEU A 590 -32.29 12.31 -38.79
C LEU A 590 -31.76 11.37 -39.88
N ASN A 591 -31.11 10.25 -39.54
CA ASN A 591 -30.63 9.27 -40.52
C ASN A 591 -31.76 8.51 -41.23
N SER A 592 -32.99 8.55 -40.71
CA SER A 592 -34.17 7.96 -41.33
C SER A 592 -34.94 8.95 -42.24
N ASP A 593 -34.60 10.25 -42.22
CA ASP A 593 -35.31 11.26 -43.01
C ASP A 593 -34.83 11.29 -44.47
N PRO A 594 -35.73 11.23 -45.48
CA PRO A 594 -35.32 11.19 -46.89
C PRO A 594 -34.57 12.44 -47.36
N ARG A 595 -34.66 13.59 -46.66
CA ARG A 595 -33.97 14.85 -46.97
C ARG A 595 -32.51 14.85 -46.49
N VAL A 596 -32.18 14.03 -45.50
CA VAL A 596 -30.84 13.88 -44.94
C VAL A 596 -30.02 12.91 -45.80
N GLU A 597 -28.75 13.23 -45.99
CA GLU A 597 -27.77 12.33 -46.61
C GLU A 597 -27.03 11.52 -45.55
N TYR A 598 -26.65 12.17 -44.45
CA TYR A 598 -26.24 11.53 -43.18
C TYR A 598 -26.38 12.51 -42.01
N ALA A 599 -26.49 11.98 -40.80
CA ALA A 599 -26.34 12.72 -39.54
C ALA A 599 -25.44 11.96 -38.58
N GLU A 600 -24.47 12.64 -37.97
CA GLU A 600 -23.50 12.02 -37.06
C GLU A 600 -23.23 12.91 -35.83
N PRO A 601 -22.77 12.35 -34.70
CA PRO A 601 -22.22 13.14 -33.60
C PRO A 601 -21.11 14.09 -34.08
N ALA A 602 -21.02 15.30 -33.52
CA ALA A 602 -19.96 16.26 -33.86
C ALA A 602 -18.58 15.80 -33.38
N TYR A 603 -17.87 15.00 -34.17
CA TYR A 603 -16.63 14.31 -33.76
C TYR A 603 -15.44 15.26 -33.52
N TYR A 604 -14.71 15.04 -32.43
CA TYR A 604 -13.45 15.73 -32.13
C TYR A 604 -12.27 15.09 -32.88
N SER A 605 -11.48 15.92 -33.56
CA SER A 605 -10.12 15.56 -34.00
C SER A 605 -9.09 16.02 -32.98
N PHE A 606 -8.10 15.17 -32.68
CA PHE A 606 -7.11 15.44 -31.63
C PHE A 606 -5.67 15.27 -32.13
N THR A 607 -4.81 16.25 -31.84
CA THR A 607 -3.35 16.13 -31.96
C THR A 607 -2.74 15.93 -30.56
N ASP A 608 -1.96 14.86 -30.38
CA ASP A 608 -1.24 14.61 -29.12
C ASP A 608 0.03 15.49 -29.04
N THR A 609 -0.14 16.78 -28.79
CA THR A 609 0.99 17.68 -28.52
C THR A 609 1.63 17.35 -27.17
N VAL A 610 2.92 17.01 -27.20
CA VAL A 610 3.74 16.70 -26.03
C VAL A 610 4.74 17.83 -25.82
N VAL A 611 4.70 18.49 -24.68
CA VAL A 611 5.69 19.52 -24.31
C VAL A 611 6.92 18.83 -23.74
N THR A 612 8.07 19.09 -24.35
CA THR A 612 9.38 18.73 -23.80
C THR A 612 10.10 20.03 -23.47
N PRO A 613 10.46 20.29 -22.20
CA PRO A 613 11.20 21.48 -21.85
C PRO A 613 12.68 21.35 -22.25
N ASN A 614 13.38 22.47 -22.32
CA ASN A 614 14.78 22.53 -22.79
C ASN A 614 15.85 22.34 -21.70
N ASP A 615 15.46 21.93 -20.49
CA ASP A 615 16.34 21.89 -19.31
C ASP A 615 17.34 20.71 -19.35
N ALA A 616 18.59 20.98 -18.97
CA ALA A 616 19.73 20.10 -19.20
C ALA A 616 19.58 18.68 -18.60
N ASN A 617 18.96 18.56 -17.41
CA ASN A 617 18.78 17.31 -16.68
C ASN A 617 17.36 16.72 -16.81
N TYR A 618 16.46 17.29 -17.62
CA TYR A 618 15.12 16.73 -17.85
C TYR A 618 15.17 15.27 -18.36
N GLY A 619 16.26 14.88 -19.05
CA GLY A 619 16.51 13.49 -19.44
C GLY A 619 16.58 12.49 -18.27
N GLN A 620 16.95 12.95 -17.07
CA GLN A 620 17.08 12.15 -15.85
C GLN A 620 15.73 12.00 -15.10
N GLN A 621 14.81 12.95 -15.29
CA GLN A 621 13.51 13.02 -14.61
C GLN A 621 12.46 12.06 -15.21
N TYR A 622 12.69 10.76 -15.08
CA TYR A 622 11.80 9.73 -15.64
C TYR A 622 10.37 9.83 -15.07
N ASN A 623 10.23 10.29 -13.82
CA ASN A 623 8.97 10.40 -13.07
C ASN A 623 7.94 11.27 -13.82
N LEU A 624 8.38 12.37 -14.44
CA LEU A 624 7.52 13.27 -15.20
C LEU A 624 6.91 12.55 -16.41
N LYS A 625 7.71 11.73 -17.11
CA LYS A 625 7.25 10.90 -18.25
C LYS A 625 6.39 9.72 -17.79
N ALA A 626 6.67 9.13 -16.62
CA ALA A 626 5.90 8.02 -16.06
C ALA A 626 4.42 8.43 -15.88
N ILE A 627 4.17 9.53 -15.18
CA ILE A 627 2.82 10.05 -14.87
C ILE A 627 2.23 10.97 -15.94
N LYS A 628 2.87 11.06 -17.12
CA LYS A 628 2.40 11.81 -18.31
C LYS A 628 2.37 13.35 -18.16
N VAL A 629 3.19 13.96 -17.29
CA VAL A 629 3.27 15.43 -17.18
C VAL A 629 3.57 16.14 -18.52
N PRO A 630 4.43 15.61 -19.41
CA PRO A 630 4.65 16.19 -20.75
C PRO A 630 3.39 16.39 -21.61
N ARG A 631 2.32 15.64 -21.36
CA ARG A 631 1.01 15.84 -21.98
C ARG A 631 0.10 16.73 -21.15
N ALA A 632 0.28 16.81 -19.83
CA ALA A 632 -0.42 17.79 -18.98
C ALA A 632 0.02 19.23 -19.29
N TRP A 633 1.31 19.43 -19.60
CA TRP A 633 1.89 20.74 -19.94
C TRP A 633 1.36 21.36 -21.24
N SER A 634 0.76 20.60 -22.17
CA SER A 634 0.04 21.19 -23.30
C SER A 634 -1.34 21.75 -22.94
N ILE A 635 -1.80 21.53 -21.69
CA ILE A 635 -3.02 22.13 -21.11
C ILE A 635 -2.64 23.20 -20.09
N SER A 636 -1.73 22.91 -19.15
CA SER A 636 -1.35 23.82 -18.06
C SER A 636 0.06 23.55 -17.54
N THR A 637 0.76 24.62 -17.15
CA THR A 637 2.10 24.59 -16.52
C THR A 637 2.12 25.15 -15.09
N GLY A 638 0.94 25.41 -14.50
CA GLY A 638 0.78 25.78 -13.08
C GLY A 638 0.27 27.21 -12.81
N GLY A 639 0.40 28.13 -13.77
CA GLY A 639 -0.11 29.50 -13.65
C GLY A 639 0.37 30.21 -12.38
N ASP A 640 -0.43 31.09 -11.80
CA ASP A 640 -0.12 31.80 -10.54
C ASP A 640 -0.65 31.07 -9.28
N VAL A 641 -0.95 29.77 -9.37
CA VAL A 641 -1.42 29.00 -8.21
C VAL A 641 -0.31 28.93 -7.16
N THR A 642 -0.64 29.26 -5.91
CA THR A 642 0.32 29.21 -4.79
C THR A 642 0.26 27.87 -4.07
N VAL A 643 1.40 27.20 -4.01
CA VAL A 643 1.65 25.93 -3.30
C VAL A 643 2.66 26.18 -2.17
N ALA A 644 2.31 25.78 -0.97
CA ALA A 644 3.19 25.86 0.19
C ALA A 644 3.94 24.55 0.43
N VAL A 645 5.24 24.66 0.69
CA VAL A 645 6.11 23.54 1.10
C VAL A 645 6.51 23.77 2.55
N LEU A 646 6.05 22.88 3.43
CA LEU A 646 6.33 22.89 4.86
C LEU A 646 7.40 21.85 5.17
N ASP A 647 8.65 22.30 5.25
CA ASP A 647 9.83 21.43 5.22
C ASP A 647 11.04 22.06 5.93
N SER A 648 12.28 21.71 5.58
CA SER A 648 13.52 22.25 6.15
C SER A 648 13.94 23.64 5.64
N GLY A 649 13.18 24.23 4.71
CA GLY A 649 13.48 25.51 4.06
C GLY A 649 13.66 25.34 2.55
N VAL A 650 14.32 26.30 1.90
CA VAL A 650 14.75 26.16 0.49
C VAL A 650 16.07 26.89 0.27
N ASP A 651 16.91 26.40 -0.65
CA ASP A 651 17.97 27.21 -1.26
C ASP A 651 17.32 28.32 -2.11
N THR A 652 17.13 29.48 -1.50
CA THR A 652 16.50 30.65 -2.15
C THR A 652 17.35 31.27 -3.26
N THR A 653 18.60 30.81 -3.43
CA THR A 653 19.50 31.28 -4.49
C THR A 653 19.57 30.32 -5.68
N HIS A 654 18.98 29.13 -5.57
CA HIS A 654 18.94 28.15 -6.64
C HIS A 654 18.27 28.74 -7.89
N PRO A 655 18.94 28.83 -9.06
CA PRO A 655 18.41 29.49 -10.27
C PRO A 655 17.07 28.94 -10.73
N ASP A 656 16.85 27.64 -10.50
CA ASP A 656 15.65 26.91 -10.88
C ASP A 656 14.47 27.10 -9.88
N LEU A 657 14.70 27.71 -8.71
CA LEU A 657 13.66 27.92 -7.68
C LEU A 657 13.39 29.41 -7.43
N ALA A 658 14.44 30.24 -7.41
CA ALA A 658 14.37 31.67 -7.10
C ALA A 658 13.27 32.45 -7.86
N PRO A 659 13.00 32.20 -9.17
CA PRO A 659 11.95 32.91 -9.91
C PRO A 659 10.51 32.61 -9.43
N ASN A 660 10.31 31.46 -8.77
CA ASN A 660 9.00 30.96 -8.38
C ASN A 660 8.70 31.17 -6.88
N ILE A 661 9.68 31.53 -6.06
CA ILE A 661 9.49 31.80 -4.63
C ILE A 661 8.70 33.11 -4.44
N ALA A 662 7.48 33.00 -3.92
CA ALA A 662 6.57 34.13 -3.67
C ALA A 662 6.64 34.66 -2.23
N GLY A 663 7.11 33.85 -1.28
CA GLY A 663 7.26 34.25 0.11
C GLY A 663 7.94 33.17 0.95
N THR A 664 8.53 33.55 2.07
CA THR A 664 9.24 32.63 2.95
C THR A 664 9.00 32.91 4.43
N PHE A 665 8.80 31.84 5.22
CA PHE A 665 8.56 31.88 6.66
C PHE A 665 9.45 30.87 7.39
N ASP A 666 9.78 31.14 8.66
CA ASP A 666 10.59 30.28 9.52
C ASP A 666 9.97 30.19 10.93
N PHE A 667 9.73 28.97 11.39
CA PHE A 667 9.17 28.69 12.72
C PHE A 667 10.14 27.90 13.63
N VAL A 668 11.37 27.66 13.18
CA VAL A 668 12.35 26.83 13.89
C VAL A 668 13.23 27.68 14.79
N ASP A 669 13.81 28.74 14.23
CA ASP A 669 14.73 29.65 14.92
C ASP A 669 14.50 31.13 14.58
N GLY A 670 13.55 31.44 13.68
CA GLY A 670 13.23 32.81 13.28
C GLY A 670 14.32 33.48 12.44
N SER A 671 15.33 32.72 11.98
CA SER A 671 16.24 33.18 10.96
C SER A 671 15.54 33.24 9.59
N SER A 672 16.22 33.77 8.58
CA SER A 672 15.66 33.73 7.23
C SER A 672 15.82 32.32 6.66
N PRO A 673 14.75 31.66 6.13
CA PRO A 673 14.77 30.25 5.73
C PRO A 673 15.55 29.97 4.42
N LYS A 674 16.45 30.91 4.06
CA LYS A 674 17.16 31.06 2.79
C LYS A 674 18.21 29.99 2.48
N ALA A 675 18.66 29.29 3.51
CA ALA A 675 19.86 28.45 3.47
C ALA A 675 19.59 26.95 3.46
N ASP A 676 18.33 26.52 3.63
CA ASP A 676 17.90 25.12 3.85
C ASP A 676 18.98 24.27 4.55
N PRO A 677 19.12 24.36 5.88
CA PRO A 677 20.27 23.76 6.55
C PRO A 677 20.32 22.22 6.43
N ASN A 678 19.21 21.57 6.04
CA ASN A 678 19.16 20.13 5.78
C ASN A 678 19.33 19.78 4.29
N GLY A 679 18.55 20.39 3.39
CA GLY A 679 18.53 20.15 1.94
C GLY A 679 17.26 19.49 1.39
N HIS A 680 16.52 18.76 2.22
CA HIS A 680 15.31 18.04 1.81
C HIS A 680 14.22 18.96 1.24
N GLY A 681 13.97 20.11 1.87
CA GLY A 681 12.99 21.10 1.40
C GLY A 681 13.32 21.68 0.03
N THR A 682 14.60 21.78 -0.34
CA THR A 682 15.05 22.16 -1.69
C THR A 682 14.68 21.10 -2.73
N VAL A 683 14.86 19.80 -2.42
CA VAL A 683 14.48 18.68 -3.30
C VAL A 683 12.97 18.66 -3.52
N VAL A 684 12.21 18.72 -2.42
CA VAL A 684 10.74 18.76 -2.40
C VAL A 684 10.21 19.94 -3.21
N SER A 685 10.78 21.13 -3.02
CA SER A 685 10.39 22.35 -3.76
C SER A 685 10.60 22.19 -5.27
N GLY A 686 11.75 21.67 -5.71
CA GLY A 686 12.04 21.48 -7.13
C GLY A 686 11.10 20.51 -7.84
N ILE A 687 10.64 19.45 -7.16
CA ILE A 687 9.68 18.49 -7.76
C ILE A 687 8.37 19.22 -8.14
N ILE A 688 7.96 20.21 -7.36
CA ILE A 688 6.76 21.00 -7.63
C ILE A 688 7.04 22.14 -8.61
N THR A 689 8.03 22.99 -8.30
CA THR A 689 8.18 24.33 -8.89
C THR A 689 9.56 24.64 -9.47
N ALA A 690 10.40 23.65 -9.78
CA ALA A 690 11.59 23.90 -10.61
C ALA A 690 11.18 24.56 -11.94
N ASN A 691 11.82 25.67 -12.30
CA ASN A 691 11.43 26.63 -13.34
C ASN A 691 11.75 26.13 -14.76
N GLY A 692 11.16 25.01 -15.15
CA GLY A 692 11.39 24.37 -16.44
C GLY A 692 11.22 25.28 -17.67
N ASN A 693 11.91 24.88 -18.74
CA ASN A 693 12.15 25.60 -19.97
C ASN A 693 13.04 26.86 -19.79
N ASN A 694 14.00 26.81 -18.88
CA ASN A 694 15.01 27.85 -18.64
C ASN A 694 16.42 27.47 -19.13
N GLY A 695 16.62 26.22 -19.55
CA GLY A 695 17.90 25.70 -20.09
C GLY A 695 18.90 25.23 -19.04
N GLN A 696 18.53 25.23 -17.76
CA GLN A 696 19.35 24.83 -16.61
C GLN A 696 18.63 23.75 -15.82
N PHE A 697 19.39 22.92 -15.10
CA PHE A 697 18.85 21.95 -14.14
C PHE A 697 17.69 21.12 -14.70
N GLY A 698 16.50 21.16 -14.10
CA GLY A 698 15.37 20.30 -14.50
C GLY A 698 14.07 21.07 -14.59
N ALA A 699 12.97 20.33 -14.48
CA ALA A 699 11.62 20.86 -14.60
C ALA A 699 10.75 20.36 -13.44
N GLY A 700 10.01 21.27 -12.82
CA GLY A 700 8.99 20.96 -11.82
C GLY A 700 7.69 20.53 -12.50
N VAL A 701 6.86 19.75 -11.81
CA VAL A 701 5.56 19.31 -12.34
C VAL A 701 4.67 20.52 -12.70
N ALA A 702 4.72 21.60 -11.90
CA ALA A 702 3.99 22.85 -12.11
C ALA A 702 4.95 24.05 -12.21
N TRP A 703 5.87 24.02 -13.18
CA TRP A 703 7.02 24.92 -13.27
C TRP A 703 6.76 26.43 -13.34
N LYS A 704 5.52 26.90 -13.59
CA LYS A 704 5.17 28.34 -13.52
C LYS A 704 4.58 28.79 -12.19
N SER A 705 4.23 27.84 -11.32
CA SER A 705 3.49 28.09 -10.07
C SER A 705 4.30 28.81 -9.00
N LYS A 706 3.60 29.37 -8.01
CA LYS A 706 4.18 30.16 -6.92
C LYS A 706 4.48 29.29 -5.72
N LEU A 707 5.73 29.29 -5.27
CA LEU A 707 6.20 28.54 -4.11
C LEU A 707 6.16 29.43 -2.86
N LEU A 708 5.40 29.00 -1.84
CA LEU A 708 5.47 29.56 -0.50
C LEU A 708 6.31 28.63 0.40
N VAL A 709 7.45 29.12 0.86
CA VAL A 709 8.41 28.31 1.63
C VAL A 709 8.13 28.49 3.12
N VAL A 710 7.94 27.40 3.86
CA VAL A 710 7.66 27.46 5.29
C VAL A 710 8.59 26.49 6.02
N ARG A 711 9.69 27.02 6.58
CA ARG A 711 10.66 26.22 7.33
C ARG A 711 10.07 25.85 8.70
N VAL A 712 9.83 24.55 8.88
CA VAL A 712 9.31 23.91 10.10
C VAL A 712 10.21 22.78 10.61
N MET A 713 11.27 22.43 9.86
CA MET A 713 12.31 21.48 10.27
C MET A 713 13.70 22.13 10.41
N GLY A 714 14.45 21.64 11.40
CA GLY A 714 15.85 22.01 11.65
C GLY A 714 16.84 21.31 10.71
N SER A 715 18.14 21.59 10.91
CA SER A 715 19.25 21.01 10.14
C SER A 715 19.28 19.48 10.14
N ASN A 716 18.84 18.87 11.23
CA ASN A 716 18.76 17.42 11.42
C ASN A 716 17.50 16.77 10.81
N GLY A 717 16.66 17.51 10.08
CA GLY A 717 15.42 16.98 9.51
C GLY A 717 14.32 16.70 10.53
N THR A 718 14.38 17.31 11.72
CA THR A 718 13.32 17.20 12.75
C THR A 718 12.59 18.52 12.92
N GLY A 719 11.27 18.46 13.11
CA GLY A 719 10.40 19.60 13.38
C GLY A 719 9.46 19.31 14.54
N ARG A 720 9.03 20.35 15.26
CA ARG A 720 8.06 20.20 16.36
C ARG A 720 6.63 20.35 15.84
N ASN A 721 5.71 19.58 16.41
CA ASN A 721 4.31 19.56 15.96
C ASN A 721 3.64 20.94 16.10
N GLU A 722 3.97 21.72 17.12
CA GLU A 722 3.48 23.08 17.31
C GLU A 722 4.02 24.07 16.26
N ASP A 723 5.24 23.88 15.76
CA ASP A 723 5.86 24.77 14.77
C ASP A 723 5.37 24.42 13.35
N ILE A 724 5.19 23.13 13.06
CA ILE A 724 4.49 22.67 11.86
C ILE A 724 3.04 23.18 11.85
N ALA A 725 2.33 23.11 12.99
CA ALA A 725 0.96 23.61 13.11
C ALA A 725 0.84 25.13 12.90
N LYS A 726 1.79 25.93 13.39
CA LYS A 726 1.91 27.36 13.04
C LYS A 726 2.12 27.52 11.54
N GLY A 727 3.06 26.77 10.96
CA GLY A 727 3.37 26.78 9.53
C GLY A 727 2.14 26.48 8.66
N ILE A 728 1.31 25.51 9.03
CA ILE A 728 0.06 25.16 8.31
C ILE A 728 -0.91 26.34 8.31
N ARG A 729 -1.09 26.99 9.46
CA ARG A 729 -1.95 28.18 9.59
C ARG A 729 -1.40 29.35 8.78
N THR A 730 -0.12 29.66 8.91
CA THR A 730 0.53 30.74 8.15
C THR A 730 0.48 30.50 6.64
N ALA A 731 0.71 29.28 6.16
CA ALA A 731 0.54 28.96 4.74
C ALA A 731 -0.90 29.18 4.25
N THR A 732 -1.87 28.68 5.02
CA THR A 732 -3.32 28.85 4.76
C THR A 732 -3.70 30.34 4.69
N ASP A 733 -3.24 31.13 5.66
CA ASP A 733 -3.60 32.56 5.78
C ASP A 733 -2.84 33.44 4.76
N ASN A 734 -1.74 32.95 4.18
CA ASN A 734 -0.98 33.62 3.11
C ASN A 734 -1.32 33.08 1.70
N GLY A 735 -2.54 32.58 1.52
CA GLY A 735 -3.10 32.30 0.18
C GLY A 735 -2.65 30.99 -0.47
N ALA A 736 -1.97 30.10 0.25
CA ALA A 736 -1.64 28.78 -0.28
C ALA A 736 -2.91 27.97 -0.56
N ARG A 737 -3.06 27.48 -1.79
CA ARG A 737 -4.18 26.60 -2.19
C ARG A 737 -3.86 25.12 -1.98
N ILE A 738 -2.57 24.79 -1.97
CA ILE A 738 -2.04 23.46 -1.67
C ILE A 738 -1.03 23.61 -0.53
N ILE A 739 -1.04 22.69 0.43
CA ILE A 739 0.01 22.50 1.43
C ILE A 739 0.62 21.11 1.20
N ASN A 740 1.92 21.07 0.88
CA ASN A 740 2.71 19.84 0.82
C ASN A 740 3.48 19.64 2.14
N LEU A 741 3.28 18.47 2.74
CA LEU A 741 3.92 18.01 3.97
C LEU A 741 4.68 16.71 3.69
N SER A 742 5.91 16.83 3.20
CA SER A 742 6.82 15.69 2.96
C SER A 742 7.46 15.17 4.27
N ILE A 743 6.71 15.22 5.37
CA ILE A 743 7.16 15.02 6.75
C ILE A 743 6.18 14.11 7.49
N GLY A 744 6.66 13.38 8.49
CA GLY A 744 5.88 12.32 9.15
C GLY A 744 6.26 12.04 10.59
N SER A 745 5.30 11.54 11.37
CA SER A 745 5.46 11.01 12.71
C SER A 745 4.44 9.90 12.98
N SER A 746 4.80 8.90 13.77
CA SER A 746 3.85 7.90 14.28
C SER A 746 2.90 8.45 15.36
N ALA A 747 3.16 9.65 15.90
CA ALA A 747 2.37 10.25 16.97
C ALA A 747 1.16 11.04 16.43
N ASP A 748 -0.06 10.60 16.76
CA ASP A 748 -1.28 11.41 16.65
C ASP A 748 -1.17 12.61 17.59
N SER A 749 -1.34 13.81 17.04
CA SER A 749 -1.06 15.07 17.72
C SER A 749 -2.23 16.02 17.54
N LYS A 750 -2.91 16.34 18.65
CA LYS A 750 -4.08 17.21 18.62
C LYS A 750 -3.78 18.58 17.98
N VAL A 751 -2.64 19.19 18.30
CA VAL A 751 -2.26 20.50 17.72
C VAL A 751 -2.05 20.42 16.19
N MET A 752 -1.52 19.29 15.70
CA MET A 752 -1.40 19.04 14.26
C MET A 752 -2.78 18.82 13.64
N ARG A 753 -3.62 17.98 14.24
CA ARG A 753 -4.99 17.69 13.80
C ARG A 753 -5.85 18.96 13.71
N ASP A 754 -5.77 19.83 14.71
CA ASP A 754 -6.49 21.12 14.76
C ASP A 754 -5.98 22.10 13.68
N ALA A 755 -4.71 22.04 13.28
CA ALA A 755 -4.15 22.85 12.19
C ALA A 755 -4.49 22.30 10.80
N ILE A 756 -4.46 20.98 10.63
CA ILE A 756 -4.88 20.28 9.40
C ILE A 756 -6.37 20.54 9.15
N GLN A 757 -7.21 20.45 10.18
CA GLN A 757 -8.64 20.78 10.08
C GLN A 757 -8.84 22.25 9.70
N TYR A 758 -8.08 23.18 10.31
CA TYR A 758 -8.15 24.60 9.94
C TYR A 758 -7.84 24.86 8.45
N ALA A 759 -6.80 24.23 7.90
CA ALA A 759 -6.48 24.34 6.48
C ALA A 759 -7.60 23.78 5.59
N ILE A 760 -8.14 22.61 5.98
CA ILE A 760 -9.28 21.96 5.31
C ILE A 760 -10.54 22.83 5.32
N ASP A 761 -10.90 23.42 6.46
CA ASP A 761 -12.08 24.28 6.62
C ASP A 761 -11.97 25.58 5.80
N LYS A 762 -10.74 26.02 5.52
CA LYS A 762 -10.41 27.12 4.62
C LYS A 762 -10.35 26.72 3.14
N GLY A 763 -10.62 25.45 2.81
CA GLY A 763 -10.60 24.92 1.45
C GLY A 763 -9.19 24.66 0.89
N VAL A 764 -8.16 24.63 1.73
CA VAL A 764 -6.78 24.30 1.33
C VAL A 764 -6.64 22.80 1.20
N ILE A 765 -5.97 22.37 0.12
CA ILE A 765 -5.74 20.96 -0.17
C ILE A 765 -4.43 20.53 0.49
N VAL A 766 -4.53 19.67 1.51
CA VAL A 766 -3.36 19.14 2.23
C VAL A 766 -2.93 17.80 1.64
N ILE A 767 -1.66 17.68 1.29
CA ILE A 767 -1.04 16.51 0.68
C ILE A 767 0.18 16.13 1.52
N ALA A 768 0.32 14.85 1.88
CA ALA A 768 1.40 14.41 2.77
C ALA A 768 1.94 13.01 2.44
N SER A 769 3.20 12.77 2.78
CA SER A 769 3.88 11.49 2.52
C SER A 769 3.41 10.38 3.46
N SER A 770 3.13 9.19 2.93
CA SER A 770 2.59 8.07 3.72
C SER A 770 3.57 7.46 4.71
N GLY A 771 4.87 7.70 4.57
CA GLY A 771 5.92 7.18 5.45
C GLY A 771 6.91 6.27 4.71
N ASN A 772 8.10 6.09 5.27
CA ASN A 772 9.21 5.33 4.65
C ASN A 772 9.57 4.07 5.47
N ASN A 773 8.59 3.46 6.13
CA ASN A 773 8.80 2.35 7.08
C ASN A 773 8.33 0.98 6.55
N GLY A 774 7.83 0.89 5.32
CA GLY A 774 7.43 -0.37 4.67
C GLY A 774 6.32 -1.13 5.38
N ASN A 775 5.41 -0.41 6.06
CA ASN A 775 4.38 -0.99 6.92
C ASN A 775 3.01 -0.31 6.77
N ASP A 776 2.00 -0.88 7.43
CA ASP A 776 0.61 -0.44 7.46
C ASP A 776 0.29 0.61 8.55
N LYS A 777 1.31 1.12 9.25
CA LYS A 777 1.08 1.96 10.45
C LYS A 777 0.78 3.41 10.05
N PRO A 778 -0.24 4.04 10.66
CA PRO A 778 -0.56 5.45 10.42
C PRO A 778 0.64 6.36 10.61
N ASN A 779 0.96 7.12 9.57
CA ASN A 779 1.93 8.21 9.60
C ASN A 779 1.17 9.55 9.57
N TYR A 780 1.33 10.38 10.60
CA TYR A 780 0.70 11.69 10.69
C TYR A 780 1.65 12.77 10.16
N PRO A 781 1.17 13.74 9.36
CA PRO A 781 -0.23 14.08 9.15
C PRO A 781 -0.97 13.33 8.04
N ALA A 782 -0.30 12.48 7.25
CA ALA A 782 -0.92 11.80 6.10
C ALA A 782 -2.13 10.92 6.46
N ALA A 783 -2.16 10.34 7.65
CA ALA A 783 -3.27 9.53 8.15
C ALA A 783 -4.48 10.34 8.69
N TYR A 784 -4.45 11.68 8.70
CA TYR A 784 -5.61 12.46 9.12
C TYR A 784 -6.73 12.48 8.06
N PRO A 785 -8.01 12.39 8.47
CA PRO A 785 -9.14 12.57 7.56
C PRO A 785 -9.04 13.87 6.76
N GLY A 786 -9.32 13.77 5.45
CA GLY A 786 -9.25 14.91 4.53
C GLY A 786 -7.84 15.25 4.02
N VAL A 787 -6.77 14.61 4.50
CA VAL A 787 -5.44 14.71 3.88
C VAL A 787 -5.35 13.73 2.71
N ILE A 788 -4.68 14.14 1.62
CA ILE A 788 -4.32 13.26 0.52
C ILE A 788 -2.98 12.59 0.88
N SER A 789 -3.05 11.39 1.44
CA SER A 789 -1.87 10.55 1.73
C SER A 789 -1.30 9.95 0.44
N VAL A 790 0.02 10.06 0.27
CA VAL A 790 0.72 9.63 -0.94
C VAL A 790 1.80 8.59 -0.65
N ALA A 791 1.67 7.43 -1.28
CA ALA A 791 2.64 6.35 -1.26
C ALA A 791 3.57 6.37 -2.49
N ALA A 792 4.68 5.62 -2.42
CA ALA A 792 5.73 5.61 -3.44
C ALA A 792 5.69 4.35 -4.31
N VAL A 793 5.83 4.54 -5.63
CA VAL A 793 6.14 3.48 -6.60
C VAL A 793 7.51 3.70 -7.24
N GLY A 794 8.14 2.61 -7.68
CA GLY A 794 9.36 2.63 -8.48
C GLY A 794 9.10 2.88 -9.97
N LYS A 795 10.18 2.89 -10.76
CA LYS A 795 10.17 3.19 -12.20
C LYS A 795 9.27 2.31 -13.06
N LEU A 796 8.97 1.08 -12.61
CA LEU A 796 8.09 0.13 -13.28
C LEU A 796 6.63 0.18 -12.76
N GLY A 797 6.29 1.11 -11.86
CA GLY A 797 4.98 1.16 -11.22
C GLY A 797 4.78 0.10 -10.13
N THR A 798 5.83 -0.62 -9.72
CA THR A 798 5.81 -1.50 -8.54
C THR A 798 5.89 -0.66 -7.26
N PRO A 799 5.27 -1.06 -6.12
CA PRO A 799 5.37 -0.30 -4.88
C PRO A 799 6.83 -0.26 -4.39
N ALA A 800 7.26 0.89 -3.88
CA ALA A 800 8.58 1.01 -3.30
C ALA A 800 8.63 0.26 -1.96
N TYR A 801 9.65 -0.57 -1.74
CA TYR A 801 9.73 -1.45 -0.56
C TYR A 801 9.69 -0.71 0.78
N PHE A 802 10.13 0.55 0.81
CA PHE A 802 10.09 1.42 1.99
C PHE A 802 8.75 2.13 2.15
N SER A 803 7.90 2.18 1.13
CA SER A 803 6.65 2.95 1.21
C SER A 803 5.76 2.35 2.29
N SER A 804 5.38 3.15 3.29
CA SER A 804 4.25 2.81 4.13
C SER A 804 2.97 2.81 3.28
N TYR A 805 2.07 1.89 3.61
CA TYR A 805 0.90 1.51 2.83
C TYR A 805 -0.35 1.39 3.72
N GLY A 806 -1.47 0.94 3.16
CA GLY A 806 -2.68 0.62 3.90
C GLY A 806 -3.81 1.65 3.75
N SER A 807 -4.87 1.48 4.55
CA SER A 807 -6.18 2.13 4.37
C SER A 807 -6.18 3.68 4.36
N THR A 808 -5.13 4.33 4.85
CA THR A 808 -4.99 5.78 4.83
C THR A 808 -4.42 6.32 3.50
N VAL A 809 -3.73 5.49 2.71
CA VAL A 809 -3.14 5.89 1.43
C VAL A 809 -4.25 6.22 0.43
N THR A 810 -4.21 7.43 -0.15
CA THR A 810 -5.18 7.81 -1.18
C THR A 810 -4.70 7.37 -2.57
N LEU A 811 -3.44 7.58 -2.90
CA LEU A 811 -2.87 7.20 -4.20
C LEU A 811 -1.34 7.09 -4.14
N THR A 812 -0.72 6.54 -5.18
CA THR A 812 0.74 6.53 -5.35
C THR A 812 1.24 7.53 -6.40
N ALA A 813 2.51 7.90 -6.27
CA ALA A 813 3.30 8.54 -7.31
C ALA A 813 4.73 7.95 -7.32
N PRO A 814 5.54 8.19 -8.38
CA PRO A 814 6.95 7.81 -8.36
C PRO A 814 7.67 8.35 -7.12
N GLY A 815 8.51 7.51 -6.51
CA GLY A 815 9.26 7.85 -5.30
C GLY A 815 10.66 7.22 -5.20
N VAL A 816 11.16 6.60 -6.28
CA VAL A 816 12.49 5.97 -6.33
C VAL A 816 13.29 6.61 -7.46
N GLY A 817 14.51 7.10 -7.19
CA GLY A 817 15.37 7.77 -8.16
C GLY A 817 14.77 9.08 -8.69
N ILE A 818 14.16 9.89 -7.81
CA ILE A 818 13.46 11.12 -8.19
C ILE A 818 14.45 12.27 -8.26
N CYS A 819 14.78 12.69 -9.47
CA CYS A 819 15.77 13.74 -9.72
C CYS A 819 15.16 15.15 -9.65
N SER A 820 15.77 16.02 -8.85
CA SER A 820 15.33 17.39 -8.54
C SER A 820 16.51 18.31 -8.19
N THR A 821 16.21 19.58 -7.94
CA THR A 821 17.13 20.59 -7.42
C THR A 821 17.66 20.18 -6.05
N VAL A 822 18.96 20.25 -5.84
CA VAL A 822 19.60 20.15 -4.52
C VAL A 822 20.35 21.45 -4.23
N ARG A 823 20.73 21.67 -2.98
CA ARG A 823 21.43 22.89 -2.54
C ARG A 823 22.72 23.16 -3.30
N LEU A 824 23.16 24.42 -3.28
CA LEU A 824 24.41 24.90 -3.90
C LEU A 824 24.37 24.81 -5.43
N ASN A 825 23.22 25.18 -6.01
CA ASN A 825 23.00 25.25 -7.47
C ASN A 825 23.33 23.92 -8.18
N ASN A 826 22.71 22.82 -7.74
CA ASN A 826 23.05 21.48 -8.20
C ASN A 826 21.79 20.61 -8.38
N PHE A 827 21.94 19.42 -8.97
CA PHE A 827 20.85 18.49 -9.26
C PHE A 827 21.19 17.09 -8.77
N GLY A 828 20.25 16.40 -8.15
CA GLY A 828 20.46 15.08 -7.55
C GLY A 828 19.18 14.26 -7.50
N CYS A 829 19.30 12.97 -7.24
CA CYS A 829 18.18 12.03 -7.24
C CYS A 829 18.07 11.30 -5.90
N GLU A 830 16.86 11.24 -5.34
CA GLU A 830 16.61 10.65 -4.02
C GLU A 830 15.39 9.70 -4.00
N ASP A 831 15.29 8.91 -2.92
CA ASP A 831 14.27 7.88 -2.68
C ASP A 831 13.41 8.23 -1.47
N GLY A 832 12.08 8.19 -1.60
CA GLY A 832 11.16 8.43 -0.49
C GLY A 832 9.74 8.81 -0.93
N THR A 833 8.76 8.49 -0.07
CA THR A 833 7.38 9.00 -0.19
C THR A 833 7.32 10.54 -0.08
N SER A 834 8.33 11.14 0.54
CA SER A 834 8.62 12.58 0.55
C SER A 834 8.78 13.21 -0.84
N PHE A 835 9.05 12.43 -1.88
CA PHE A 835 9.18 12.88 -3.28
C PHE A 835 7.94 12.52 -4.12
N SER A 836 7.15 11.55 -3.65
CA SER A 836 5.84 11.21 -4.21
C SER A 836 4.78 12.25 -3.83
N ALA A 837 4.75 12.71 -2.58
CA ALA A 837 3.85 13.78 -2.12
C ALA A 837 3.93 15.09 -2.96
N PRO A 838 5.11 15.70 -3.20
CA PRO A 838 5.22 16.90 -4.00
C PRO A 838 4.89 16.63 -5.48
N THR A 839 5.09 15.40 -5.96
CA THR A 839 4.63 15.02 -7.30
C THR A 839 3.10 15.15 -7.42
N ILE A 840 2.33 14.73 -6.41
CA ILE A 840 0.86 14.96 -6.37
C ILE A 840 0.55 16.45 -6.18
N ALA A 841 1.27 17.17 -5.32
CA ALA A 841 1.06 18.61 -5.13
C ALA A 841 1.22 19.39 -6.43
N GLY A 842 2.21 19.05 -7.25
CA GLY A 842 2.38 19.59 -8.59
C GLY A 842 1.20 19.28 -9.52
N VAL A 843 0.71 18.04 -9.55
CA VAL A 843 -0.46 17.67 -10.37
C VAL A 843 -1.72 18.43 -9.92
N VAL A 844 -1.95 18.58 -8.62
CA VAL A 844 -3.07 19.38 -8.08
C VAL A 844 -2.91 20.85 -8.44
N THR A 845 -1.68 21.38 -8.42
CA THR A 845 -1.38 22.75 -8.87
C THR A 845 -1.71 22.95 -10.35
N LEU A 846 -1.39 21.98 -11.22
CA LEU A 846 -1.81 22.01 -12.63
C LEU A 846 -3.34 21.99 -12.78
N MET A 847 -4.05 21.18 -11.99
CA MET A 847 -5.51 21.10 -11.99
C MET A 847 -6.16 22.43 -11.56
N LEU A 848 -5.68 23.03 -10.48
CA LEU A 848 -6.17 24.32 -9.98
C LEU A 848 -5.85 25.49 -10.90
N ALA A 849 -4.78 25.40 -11.69
CA ALA A 849 -4.46 26.39 -12.71
C ALA A 849 -5.41 26.36 -13.90
N VAL A 850 -6.03 25.20 -14.18
CA VAL A 850 -7.11 25.08 -15.18
C VAL A 850 -8.47 25.48 -14.60
N ASN A 851 -8.78 25.04 -13.37
CA ASN A 851 -10.00 25.46 -12.67
C ASN A 851 -9.69 25.79 -11.20
N PRO A 852 -9.57 27.09 -10.85
CA PRO A 852 -9.24 27.48 -9.48
C PRO A 852 -10.40 27.25 -8.50
N THR A 853 -11.62 26.99 -8.96
CA THR A 853 -12.81 26.80 -8.11
C THR A 853 -12.94 25.38 -7.54
N LEU A 854 -12.08 24.43 -7.94
CA LEU A 854 -12.16 23.06 -7.45
C LEU A 854 -11.99 22.98 -5.93
N THR A 855 -12.91 22.27 -5.31
CA THR A 855 -12.86 21.87 -3.89
C THR A 855 -11.89 20.69 -3.69
N ARG A 856 -11.43 20.50 -2.46
CA ARG A 856 -10.62 19.33 -2.04
C ARG A 856 -11.21 18.01 -2.52
N ASP A 857 -12.51 17.80 -2.34
CA ASP A 857 -13.15 16.52 -2.64
C ASP A 857 -13.30 16.27 -4.14
N GLN A 858 -13.57 17.33 -4.92
CA GLN A 858 -13.52 17.24 -6.39
C GLN A 858 -12.10 16.92 -6.88
N VAL A 859 -11.06 17.54 -6.31
CA VAL A 859 -9.67 17.20 -6.64
C VAL A 859 -9.36 15.75 -6.30
N LYS A 860 -9.70 15.30 -5.09
CA LYS A 860 -9.47 13.91 -4.64
C LYS A 860 -10.21 12.91 -5.54
N ALA A 861 -11.48 13.17 -5.85
CA ALA A 861 -12.28 12.30 -6.71
C ALA A 861 -11.78 12.27 -8.17
N ILE A 862 -11.31 13.40 -8.72
CA ILE A 862 -10.69 13.42 -10.05
C ILE A 862 -9.37 12.65 -10.05
N LEU A 863 -8.51 12.81 -9.04
CA LEU A 863 -7.27 12.03 -8.90
C LEU A 863 -7.56 10.53 -8.85
N ILE A 864 -8.58 10.10 -8.08
CA ILE A 864 -9.02 8.70 -7.98
C ILE A 864 -9.56 8.18 -9.32
N ALA A 865 -10.47 8.93 -9.96
CA ALA A 865 -11.13 8.53 -11.20
C ALA A 865 -10.20 8.53 -12.44
N THR A 866 -9.02 9.17 -12.33
CA THR A 866 -8.05 9.27 -13.42
C THR A 866 -6.73 8.56 -13.15
N ALA A 867 -6.55 7.97 -11.96
CA ALA A 867 -5.39 7.16 -11.64
C ALA A 867 -5.23 5.96 -12.58
N THR A 868 -4.00 5.52 -12.73
CA THR A 868 -3.66 4.21 -13.32
C THR A 868 -3.89 3.16 -12.22
N PRO A 869 -4.86 2.24 -12.37
CA PRO A 869 -5.19 1.28 -11.32
C PRO A 869 -4.01 0.37 -10.95
N ALA A 870 -4.06 -0.19 -9.75
CA ALA A 870 -3.15 -1.26 -9.37
C ALA A 870 -3.31 -2.48 -10.32
N PRO A 871 -2.26 -3.29 -10.52
CA PRO A 871 -2.37 -4.53 -11.30
C PRO A 871 -3.53 -5.41 -10.81
N GLY A 872 -4.47 -5.73 -11.70
CA GLY A 872 -5.66 -6.53 -11.38
C GLY A 872 -6.85 -5.77 -10.77
N ARG A 873 -6.80 -4.44 -10.66
CA ARG A 873 -7.91 -3.58 -10.19
C ARG A 873 -8.55 -2.76 -11.30
N GLY A 874 -9.82 -2.39 -11.11
CA GLY A 874 -10.51 -1.37 -11.89
C GLY A 874 -10.25 0.07 -11.41
N VAL A 875 -10.73 1.06 -12.16
CA VAL A 875 -10.73 2.47 -11.73
C VAL A 875 -11.62 2.67 -10.51
N GLY A 876 -11.12 3.46 -9.54
CA GLY A 876 -11.83 3.75 -8.30
C GLY A 876 -11.90 2.58 -7.32
N GLU A 877 -11.32 1.42 -7.67
CA GLU A 877 -11.18 0.30 -6.75
C GLU A 877 -9.95 0.52 -5.87
N PHE A 878 -10.14 0.41 -4.56
CA PHE A 878 -9.07 0.58 -3.59
C PHE A 878 -8.17 -0.65 -3.55
N ASP A 879 -6.86 -0.41 -3.47
CA ASP A 879 -5.84 -1.41 -3.19
C ASP A 879 -4.95 -0.99 -2.02
N TYR A 880 -4.51 -1.97 -1.23
CA TYR A 880 -3.81 -1.72 0.03
C TYR A 880 -2.40 -1.12 -0.18
N GLN A 881 -1.73 -1.43 -1.28
CA GLN A 881 -0.38 -0.91 -1.58
C GLN A 881 -0.40 0.35 -2.45
N TYR A 882 -1.47 0.56 -3.22
CA TYR A 882 -1.57 1.64 -4.21
C TYR A 882 -2.57 2.74 -3.84
N GLY A 883 -3.38 2.58 -2.79
CA GLY A 883 -4.59 3.37 -2.62
C GLY A 883 -5.51 3.14 -3.83
N TYR A 884 -6.00 4.20 -4.44
CA TYR A 884 -6.81 4.12 -5.66
C TYR A 884 -5.99 4.04 -6.97
N GLY A 885 -4.67 3.89 -6.90
CA GLY A 885 -3.78 3.72 -8.06
C GLY A 885 -2.66 4.75 -8.14
N THR A 886 -1.86 4.70 -9.21
CA THR A 886 -0.77 5.66 -9.49
C THR A 886 -1.29 6.87 -10.26
N VAL A 887 -0.93 8.08 -9.85
CA VAL A 887 -1.37 9.33 -10.50
C VAL A 887 -1.10 9.37 -12.02
N ASN A 888 -2.03 9.94 -12.77
CA ASN A 888 -1.86 10.27 -14.18
C ASN A 888 -2.17 11.76 -14.40
N ALA A 889 -1.12 12.58 -14.45
CA ALA A 889 -1.20 14.03 -14.51
C ALA A 889 -2.02 14.52 -15.72
N TYR A 890 -1.82 13.90 -16.88
CA TYR A 890 -2.55 14.27 -18.10
C TYR A 890 -4.04 13.96 -17.98
N ALA A 891 -4.40 12.76 -17.51
CA ALA A 891 -5.79 12.38 -17.35
C ALA A 891 -6.52 13.28 -16.34
N ALA A 892 -5.90 13.57 -15.19
CA ALA A 892 -6.43 14.46 -14.17
C ALA A 892 -6.66 15.89 -14.69
N VAL A 893 -5.63 16.52 -15.28
CA VAL A 893 -5.70 17.90 -15.79
C VAL A 893 -6.68 18.01 -16.97
N ARG A 894 -6.74 16.99 -17.84
CA ARG A 894 -7.71 16.95 -18.95
C ARG A 894 -9.16 16.79 -18.46
N ALA A 895 -9.41 15.97 -17.44
CA ALA A 895 -10.75 15.80 -16.87
C ALA A 895 -11.30 17.11 -16.28
N VAL A 896 -10.42 17.95 -15.73
CA VAL A 896 -10.74 19.33 -15.32
C VAL A 896 -11.02 20.22 -16.54
N ALA A 897 -10.10 20.27 -17.51
CA ALA A 897 -10.20 21.15 -18.69
C ALA A 897 -11.43 20.91 -19.57
N THR A 898 -11.96 19.68 -19.54
CA THR A 898 -13.11 19.25 -20.36
C THR A 898 -14.41 19.14 -19.56
N ASN A 899 -14.42 19.50 -18.27
CA ASN A 899 -15.55 19.33 -17.34
C ASN A 899 -16.15 17.91 -17.26
N GLN A 900 -15.47 16.88 -17.77
CA GLN A 900 -15.98 15.50 -17.86
C GLN A 900 -16.44 14.93 -16.52
N PHE A 901 -15.77 15.32 -15.42
CA PHE A 901 -16.13 14.91 -14.06
C PHE A 901 -17.47 15.48 -13.58
N PHE A 902 -17.83 16.70 -13.98
CA PHE A 902 -19.06 17.37 -13.53
C PHE A 902 -20.34 16.79 -14.16
N ASN A 903 -20.19 16.10 -15.30
CA ASN A 903 -21.28 15.43 -16.03
C ASN A 903 -21.63 14.03 -15.48
N LEU A 904 -20.95 13.58 -14.41
CA LEU A 904 -21.26 12.31 -13.73
C LEU A 904 -22.49 12.47 -12.81
N PRO A 905 -23.35 11.45 -12.62
CA PRO A 905 -24.44 11.52 -11.64
C PRO A 905 -23.94 11.74 -10.20
N ALA A 906 -24.81 12.28 -9.34
CA ALA A 906 -24.44 12.62 -7.96
C ALA A 906 -23.86 11.44 -7.17
N GLY A 907 -24.41 10.23 -7.31
CA GLY A 907 -23.94 9.02 -6.64
C GLY A 907 -22.58 8.46 -7.11
N ILE A 908 -21.91 9.09 -8.08
CA ILE A 908 -20.51 8.82 -8.46
C ILE A 908 -19.59 9.97 -8.00
N ARG A 909 -20.16 11.12 -7.64
CA ARG A 909 -19.44 12.29 -7.09
C ARG A 909 -19.36 12.28 -5.56
N SER A 910 -20.27 11.57 -4.90
CA SER A 910 -20.28 11.25 -3.46
C SER A 910 -19.44 10.02 -3.14
#